data_AF-A0AAT9HDI7-F1
#
_entry.id   AF-A0AAT9HDI7-F1
#
_cell.length_a   1.000
_cell.length_b   1.000
_cell.length_c   1.000
_cell.angle_alpha   90.00
_cell.angle_beta   90.00
_cell.angle_gamma   90.00
#
_symmetry.space_group_name_H-M   'P 1'
#
loop_
_entity.id
_entity.type
_entity.pdbx_description
1 polymer ?
#
loop_
_entity_poly.entity_id
_entity_poly.type
_entity_poly.pdbx_seq_one_letter_code
_entity_poly.pdbx_strand_id
1 'polypeptide(L)'
;MGLRRRRHISTEGRRVTALHDEILDLGDDTRTGHEDPTGDTVLLAALNSARTGRMGDIVRTIQADQDRIIRAPHRGVLVVEGGPGTGKTAVALHRAAYLLYEHRELLARRAVLIVGPNPAFLGYIGEVLPSLGETGVLLATVGELYPGVRTTRTDTPEAAAVKGRAAMADILADVVRDRQALPDPVIAIEHDREILMLDDGLVNVARERTRAAGLPHNVAREHFEGHILNALTDMVAERIGTDPYDGSNLLDPSDITQIRDELADNREVWSAIDRLWPRITPRRLVADLLAAPEGYLSDEDAAAVRRPVTRHWTVSDVPLLDEAAELLGEDDRLARERAERERRTQIAFAQGVLDVSYASRTFEFEDKEDTDPESSEVLSAHDIIDAERFAERHEEDDHRSAAERAAADRTWAFGHIIVDEAQELSPMAWRLLMRRSPTRAMTLVGDPAQTSEAGGVGAWADILGPYVEDRWEHTRLGVNYRTPAEIMDVAAAVVRAEDPAFEPPGSVRSTGVRPWVRAADDLPGAVADAVAELLPEEGRLAVIAPRASHRALAARLDGVTAGRSLIWRRRSSCSTRVRRRGWSSTRCWSWSRGGTGRVICMSRSPGRPSGSAFCTPSRCRRGWWTRCSGCGWVVAGPARAAVAAWRCGPAPLGVLPVPR
;
A
#
# COMPACT_ATOMS: atom_id res chain seq x y z
N MET A 1 -25.19 -22.97 -16.94
CA MET A 1 -26.03 -22.19 -16.00
C MET A 1 -27.07 -21.28 -16.68
N GLY A 2 -27.15 -21.17 -18.02
CA GLY A 2 -28.20 -20.36 -18.68
C GLY A 2 -28.16 -18.85 -18.36
N LEU A 3 -27.03 -18.37 -17.82
CA LEU A 3 -26.82 -16.97 -17.46
C LEU A 3 -26.46 -16.18 -18.71
N ARG A 4 -27.22 -15.13 -19.02
CA ARG A 4 -26.94 -14.22 -20.15
C ARG A 4 -26.09 -13.02 -19.76
N ARG A 5 -26.32 -12.49 -18.56
CA ARG A 5 -25.71 -11.24 -18.09
C ARG A 5 -25.51 -11.26 -16.59
N ARG A 6 -24.44 -10.62 -16.13
CA ARG A 6 -24.16 -10.33 -14.72
C ARG A 6 -24.13 -8.81 -14.53
N ARG A 7 -24.87 -8.30 -13.55
CA ARG A 7 -24.91 -6.85 -13.22
C ARG A 7 -24.26 -6.60 -11.87
N HIS A 8 -23.25 -5.73 -11.87
CA HIS A 8 -22.62 -5.18 -10.69
C HIS A 8 -23.28 -3.84 -10.34
N ILE A 9 -23.57 -3.65 -9.05
CA ILE A 9 -24.21 -2.45 -8.53
C ILE A 9 -23.29 -1.89 -7.46
N SER A 10 -22.77 -0.68 -7.66
CA SER A 10 -22.00 0.04 -6.66
C SER A 10 -22.95 0.92 -5.83
N THR A 11 -22.83 0.87 -4.51
CA THR A 11 -23.65 1.65 -3.59
C THR A 11 -22.81 2.43 -2.60
N GLU A 12 -23.21 3.66 -2.32
CA GLU A 12 -22.74 4.43 -1.16
C GLU A 12 -23.89 4.50 -0.15
N GLY A 13 -23.78 3.71 0.93
CA GLY A 13 -24.88 3.49 1.86
C GLY A 13 -26.10 2.89 1.15
N ARG A 14 -27.21 3.63 1.06
CA ARG A 14 -28.46 3.19 0.38
C ARG A 14 -28.61 3.72 -1.04
N ARG A 15 -27.61 4.43 -1.58
CA ARG A 15 -27.68 5.08 -2.88
C ARG A 15 -26.84 4.30 -3.89
N VAL A 16 -27.44 3.88 -5.01
CA VAL A 16 -26.71 3.32 -6.15
C VAL A 16 -25.92 4.44 -6.83
N THR A 17 -24.60 4.28 -6.91
CA THR A 17 -23.66 5.23 -7.52
C THR A 17 -23.25 4.82 -8.92
N ALA A 18 -23.18 3.51 -9.20
CA ALA A 18 -22.84 2.97 -10.51
C ALA A 18 -23.52 1.62 -10.78
N LEU A 19 -23.69 1.32 -12.07
CA LEU A 19 -24.18 0.05 -12.60
C LEU A 19 -23.23 -0.39 -13.70
N HIS A 20 -22.84 -1.67 -13.68
CA HIS A 20 -21.96 -2.28 -14.66
C HIS A 20 -22.48 -3.65 -15.08
N ASP A 21 -22.70 -3.86 -16.38
CA ASP A 21 -23.21 -5.08 -17.00
C ASP A 21 -22.08 -5.82 -17.71
N GLU A 22 -21.84 -7.05 -17.27
CA GLU A 22 -20.96 -8.01 -17.94
C GLU A 22 -21.81 -9.00 -18.74
N ILE A 23 -21.56 -9.05 -20.05
CA ILE A 23 -22.27 -9.93 -20.97
C ILE A 23 -21.57 -11.29 -20.97
N LEU A 24 -22.27 -12.31 -20.48
CA LEU A 24 -21.78 -13.68 -20.40
C LEU A 24 -22.17 -14.50 -21.65
N ASP A 25 -23.25 -14.10 -22.31
CA ASP A 25 -23.71 -14.67 -23.58
C ASP A 25 -23.48 -13.67 -24.71
N LEU A 26 -22.48 -13.94 -25.57
CA LEU A 26 -22.15 -13.08 -26.71
C LEU A 26 -23.26 -13.03 -27.79
N GLY A 27 -24.26 -13.91 -27.71
CA GLY A 27 -25.48 -13.84 -28.52
C GLY A 27 -26.51 -12.81 -28.02
N ASP A 28 -26.29 -12.21 -26.85
CA ASP A 28 -27.11 -11.11 -26.32
C ASP A 28 -26.76 -9.80 -27.04
N ASP A 29 -27.66 -9.35 -27.91
CA ASP A 29 -27.55 -8.09 -28.65
C ASP A 29 -28.08 -6.88 -27.87
N THR A 30 -28.81 -7.11 -26.78
CA THR A 30 -29.46 -6.08 -25.98
C THR A 30 -28.43 -5.13 -25.35
N ARG A 31 -28.56 -3.81 -25.60
CA ARG A 31 -27.69 -2.79 -25.01
C ARG A 31 -28.39 -2.01 -23.90
N THR A 32 -27.77 -1.90 -22.74
CA THR A 32 -28.29 -1.21 -21.56
C THR A 32 -27.60 0.13 -21.28
N GLY A 33 -26.47 0.41 -21.95
CA GLY A 33 -25.67 1.60 -21.69
C GLY A 33 -24.87 1.54 -20.38
N HIS A 34 -24.84 0.36 -19.77
CA HIS A 34 -24.11 0.05 -18.54
C HIS A 34 -23.04 -1.02 -18.76
N GLU A 35 -22.75 -1.40 -20.00
CA GLU A 35 -21.75 -2.42 -20.32
C GLU A 35 -20.35 -2.06 -19.81
N ASP A 36 -19.48 -3.08 -19.71
CA ASP A 36 -18.10 -2.90 -19.29
C ASP A 36 -17.39 -1.75 -20.04
N PRO A 37 -16.81 -0.77 -19.32
CA PRO A 37 -16.01 0.29 -19.93
C PRO A 37 -14.82 -0.19 -20.76
N THR A 38 -14.31 -1.43 -20.57
CA THR A 38 -13.32 -2.02 -21.49
C THR A 38 -13.89 -2.17 -22.91
N GLY A 39 -15.21 -2.37 -23.01
CA GLY A 39 -15.89 -2.75 -24.23
C GLY A 39 -15.56 -4.16 -24.72
N ASP A 40 -14.82 -4.99 -23.98
CA ASP A 40 -14.31 -6.27 -24.49
C ASP A 40 -15.42 -7.23 -24.89
N THR A 41 -16.43 -7.39 -24.03
CA THR A 41 -17.59 -8.25 -24.29
C THR A 41 -18.45 -7.71 -25.43
N VAL A 42 -18.58 -6.39 -25.54
CA VAL A 42 -19.27 -5.71 -26.65
C VAL A 42 -18.51 -5.92 -27.96
N LEU A 43 -17.18 -5.83 -27.91
CA LEU A 43 -16.29 -6.00 -29.06
C LEU A 43 -16.27 -7.45 -29.54
N LEU A 44 -16.18 -8.41 -28.61
CA LEU A 44 -16.25 -9.85 -28.91
C LEU A 44 -17.64 -10.23 -29.44
N ALA A 45 -18.72 -9.65 -28.93
CA ALA A 45 -20.06 -9.85 -29.45
C ALA A 45 -20.21 -9.27 -30.87
N ALA A 46 -19.67 -8.08 -31.11
CA ALA A 46 -19.65 -7.47 -32.45
C ALA A 46 -18.85 -8.33 -33.45
N LEU A 47 -17.68 -8.84 -33.05
CA LEU A 47 -16.89 -9.77 -33.86
C LEU A 47 -17.66 -11.06 -34.14
N ASN A 48 -18.33 -11.64 -33.14
CA ASN A 48 -19.13 -12.86 -33.29
C ASN A 48 -20.40 -12.66 -34.15
N SER A 49 -20.95 -11.45 -34.16
CA SER A 49 -22.12 -11.09 -34.99
C SER A 49 -21.81 -11.06 -36.49
N ALA A 50 -20.55 -10.83 -36.87
CA ALA A 50 -20.07 -10.94 -38.23
C ALA A 50 -19.93 -12.44 -38.62
N ARG A 51 -21.07 -13.07 -38.91
CA ARG A 51 -21.27 -14.52 -39.16
C ARG A 51 -20.37 -15.10 -40.26
N THR A 52 -19.12 -15.38 -39.95
CA THR A 52 -18.26 -16.31 -40.70
C THR A 52 -17.83 -17.41 -39.74
N GLY A 53 -17.96 -18.69 -40.13
CA GLY A 53 -17.66 -19.83 -39.23
C GLY A 53 -16.28 -19.75 -38.58
N ARG A 54 -15.29 -19.22 -39.32
CA ARG A 54 -13.93 -18.99 -38.85
C ARG A 54 -13.83 -17.99 -37.70
N MET A 55 -14.67 -16.95 -37.68
CA MET A 55 -14.65 -15.93 -36.62
C MET A 55 -15.26 -16.46 -35.31
N GLY A 56 -16.33 -17.26 -35.39
CA GLY A 56 -16.91 -17.93 -34.23
C GLY A 56 -15.96 -18.95 -33.58
N ASP A 57 -15.16 -19.66 -34.39
CA ASP A 57 -14.11 -20.56 -33.89
C ASP A 57 -13.03 -19.80 -33.11
N ILE A 58 -12.56 -18.66 -33.64
CA ILE A 58 -11.52 -17.84 -32.98
C ILE A 58 -12.01 -17.29 -31.64
N VAL A 59 -13.24 -16.78 -31.56
CA VAL A 59 -13.80 -16.28 -30.29
C VAL A 59 -13.91 -17.39 -29.24
N ARG A 60 -14.31 -18.60 -29.64
CA ARG A 60 -14.32 -19.76 -28.74
C ARG A 60 -12.92 -20.13 -28.26
N THR A 61 -11.92 -20.08 -29.13
CA THR A 61 -10.52 -20.30 -28.75
C THR A 61 -10.04 -19.26 -27.76
N ILE A 62 -10.31 -17.97 -28.00
CA ILE A 62 -9.98 -16.87 -27.06
C ILE A 62 -10.59 -17.16 -25.69
N GLN A 63 -11.89 -17.47 -25.62
CA GLN A 63 -12.56 -17.76 -24.35
C GLN A 63 -12.00 -18.99 -23.65
N ALA A 64 -11.68 -20.05 -24.39
CA ALA A 64 -11.11 -21.27 -23.83
C ALA A 64 -9.71 -21.03 -23.24
N ASP A 65 -8.87 -20.25 -23.93
CA ASP A 65 -7.53 -19.89 -23.43
C ASP A 65 -7.62 -18.98 -22.20
N GLN A 66 -8.53 -18.00 -22.21
CA GLN A 66 -8.78 -17.14 -21.05
C GLN A 66 -9.33 -17.93 -19.84
N ASP A 67 -10.31 -18.82 -20.03
CA ASP A 67 -10.89 -19.63 -18.95
C ASP A 67 -9.83 -20.59 -18.34
N ARG A 68 -8.94 -21.15 -19.17
CA ARG A 68 -7.81 -21.97 -18.70
C ARG A 68 -6.90 -21.18 -17.75
N ILE A 69 -6.55 -19.95 -18.12
CA ILE A 69 -5.73 -19.07 -17.28
C ILE A 69 -6.47 -18.67 -16.00
N ILE A 70 -7.76 -18.31 -16.11
CA ILE A 70 -8.59 -17.90 -14.96
C ILE A 70 -8.67 -19.02 -13.93
N ARG A 71 -8.88 -20.27 -14.38
CA ARG A 71 -9.04 -21.44 -13.51
C ARG A 71 -7.75 -22.20 -13.20
N ALA A 72 -6.60 -21.74 -13.70
CA ALA A 72 -5.33 -22.38 -13.41
C ALA A 72 -5.08 -22.47 -11.89
N PRO A 73 -4.36 -23.48 -11.39
CA PRO A 73 -4.10 -23.64 -9.95
C PRO A 73 -3.54 -22.37 -9.31
N HIS A 74 -3.89 -22.10 -8.03
CA HIS A 74 -3.41 -20.91 -7.31
C HIS A 74 -1.94 -21.02 -6.87
N ARG A 75 -1.39 -22.24 -6.82
CA ARG A 75 -0.02 -22.49 -6.34
C ARG A 75 0.98 -22.33 -7.46
N GLY A 76 2.16 -21.80 -7.13
CA GLY A 76 3.24 -21.59 -8.08
C GLY A 76 3.10 -20.28 -8.85
N VAL A 77 4.07 -20.06 -9.74
CA VAL A 77 4.15 -18.84 -10.55
C VAL A 77 3.56 -19.14 -11.92
N LEU A 78 2.51 -18.41 -12.28
CA LEU A 78 1.92 -18.43 -13.62
C LEU A 78 2.26 -17.14 -14.34
N VAL A 79 2.95 -17.24 -15.47
CA VAL A 79 3.24 -16.13 -16.38
C VAL A 79 2.24 -16.15 -17.54
N VAL A 80 1.51 -15.05 -17.67
CA VAL A 80 0.56 -14.79 -18.76
C VAL A 80 1.18 -13.73 -19.66
N GLU A 81 1.81 -14.20 -20.73
CA GLU A 81 2.38 -13.33 -21.75
C GLU A 81 1.33 -13.04 -22.83
N GLY A 82 1.31 -11.84 -23.37
CA GLY A 82 0.46 -11.53 -24.50
C GLY A 82 0.75 -10.16 -25.06
N GLY A 83 0.63 -9.98 -26.36
CA GLY A 83 0.84 -8.66 -26.97
C GLY A 83 -0.26 -7.64 -26.64
N PRO A 84 -0.18 -6.42 -27.20
CA PRO A 84 -1.21 -5.41 -27.08
C PRO A 84 -2.58 -5.93 -27.52
N GLY A 85 -3.63 -5.60 -26.77
CA GLY A 85 -5.02 -5.87 -27.16
C GLY A 85 -5.50 -7.33 -27.05
N THR A 86 -4.75 -8.18 -26.35
CA THR A 86 -5.08 -9.60 -26.07
C THR A 86 -5.96 -9.81 -24.83
N GLY A 87 -6.21 -8.76 -24.03
CA GLY A 87 -7.07 -8.84 -22.84
C GLY A 87 -6.39 -9.30 -21.55
N LYS A 88 -5.05 -9.38 -21.53
CA LYS A 88 -4.21 -9.71 -20.36
C LYS A 88 -4.75 -9.24 -19.01
N THR A 89 -4.92 -7.93 -18.84
CA THR A 89 -5.42 -7.33 -17.59
C THR A 89 -6.79 -7.88 -17.18
N ALA A 90 -7.74 -7.98 -18.12
CA ALA A 90 -9.08 -8.48 -17.81
C ALA A 90 -9.02 -9.94 -17.32
N VAL A 91 -8.18 -10.77 -17.97
CA VAL A 91 -7.92 -12.15 -17.54
C VAL A 91 -7.33 -12.19 -16.12
N ALA A 92 -6.36 -11.33 -15.82
CA ALA A 92 -5.76 -11.21 -14.50
C ALA A 92 -6.80 -10.88 -13.40
N LEU A 93 -7.69 -9.94 -13.71
CA LEU A 93 -8.75 -9.49 -12.82
C LEU A 93 -9.81 -10.58 -12.57
N HIS A 94 -10.27 -11.24 -13.63
CA HIS A 94 -11.20 -12.36 -13.50
C HIS A 94 -10.57 -13.53 -12.74
N ARG A 95 -9.26 -13.78 -12.92
CA ARG A 95 -8.52 -14.75 -12.12
C ARG A 95 -8.51 -14.36 -10.65
N ALA A 96 -8.24 -13.10 -10.30
CA ALA A 96 -8.32 -12.63 -8.92
C ALA A 96 -9.68 -12.95 -8.29
N ALA A 97 -10.76 -12.64 -9.01
CA ALA A 97 -12.12 -12.93 -8.58
C ALA A 97 -12.40 -14.43 -8.41
N TYR A 98 -11.93 -15.25 -9.36
CA TYR A 98 -12.05 -16.71 -9.27
C TYR A 98 -11.31 -17.24 -8.03
N LEU A 99 -10.06 -16.81 -7.81
CA LEU A 99 -9.26 -17.24 -6.67
C LEU A 99 -9.91 -16.87 -5.34
N LEU A 100 -10.44 -15.66 -5.21
CA LEU A 100 -11.13 -15.21 -3.99
C LEU A 100 -12.42 -15.98 -3.73
N TYR A 101 -13.12 -16.41 -4.77
CA TYR A 101 -14.32 -17.23 -4.65
C TYR A 101 -13.98 -18.68 -4.27
N GLU A 102 -13.08 -19.31 -5.02
CA GLU A 102 -12.69 -20.71 -4.86
C GLU A 102 -11.88 -20.95 -3.57
N HIS A 103 -10.99 -20.02 -3.23
CA HIS A 103 -10.08 -20.10 -2.09
C HIS A 103 -10.40 -19.09 -1.00
N ARG A 104 -11.68 -18.78 -0.79
CA ARG A 104 -12.16 -17.79 0.19
C ARG A 104 -11.60 -17.98 1.60
N GLU A 105 -11.46 -19.21 2.07
CA GLU A 105 -11.00 -19.52 3.44
C GLU A 105 -9.51 -19.16 3.63
N LEU A 106 -8.70 -19.43 2.60
CA LEU A 106 -7.27 -19.11 2.58
C LEU A 106 -7.06 -17.60 2.42
N LEU A 107 -7.75 -17.00 1.45
CA LEU A 107 -7.52 -15.61 1.04
C LEU A 107 -8.22 -14.58 1.94
N ALA A 108 -9.26 -14.96 2.69
CA ALA A 108 -9.85 -14.10 3.71
C ALA A 108 -8.83 -13.71 4.80
N ARG A 109 -7.85 -14.57 5.08
CA ARG A 109 -6.82 -14.31 6.11
C ARG A 109 -5.57 -13.65 5.57
N ARG A 110 -5.18 -13.94 4.33
CA ARG A 110 -3.90 -13.50 3.75
C ARG A 110 -4.02 -12.42 2.68
N ALA A 111 -5.24 -12.09 2.24
CA ALA A 111 -5.52 -11.17 1.14
C ALA A 111 -4.84 -11.53 -0.19
N VAL A 112 -5.25 -10.85 -1.26
CA VAL A 112 -4.62 -10.87 -2.59
C VAL A 112 -4.03 -9.49 -2.85
N LEU A 113 -2.76 -9.43 -3.25
CA LEU A 113 -2.13 -8.19 -3.70
C LEU A 113 -2.25 -8.08 -5.21
N ILE A 114 -2.73 -6.94 -5.72
CA ILE A 114 -2.68 -6.60 -7.14
C ILE A 114 -1.76 -5.39 -7.29
N VAL A 115 -0.64 -5.60 -7.97
CA VAL A 115 0.34 -4.57 -8.29
C VAL A 115 0.07 -4.06 -9.70
N GLY A 116 -0.18 -2.76 -9.80
CA GLY A 116 -0.42 -2.10 -11.08
C GLY A 116 0.62 -1.02 -11.41
N PRO A 117 0.75 -0.64 -12.69
CA PRO A 117 1.77 0.31 -13.15
C PRO A 117 1.55 1.74 -12.65
N ASN A 118 0.31 2.17 -12.42
CA ASN A 118 0.03 3.52 -11.95
C ASN A 118 -1.33 3.65 -11.22
N PRO A 119 -1.53 4.72 -10.43
CA PRO A 119 -2.76 4.89 -9.66
C PRO A 119 -4.03 5.08 -10.50
N ALA A 120 -3.94 5.64 -11.71
CA ALA A 120 -5.11 5.81 -12.57
C ALA A 120 -5.62 4.46 -13.09
N PHE A 121 -4.69 3.55 -13.40
CA PHE A 121 -4.97 2.18 -13.76
C PHE A 121 -5.60 1.40 -12.59
N LEU A 122 -5.05 1.54 -11.37
CA LEU A 122 -5.63 0.91 -10.19
C LEU A 122 -7.03 1.45 -9.84
N GLY A 123 -7.24 2.76 -10.02
CA GLY A 123 -8.57 3.36 -9.86
C GLY A 123 -9.57 2.81 -10.87
N TYR A 124 -9.14 2.60 -12.12
CA TYR A 124 -9.95 1.95 -13.13
C TYR A 124 -10.29 0.49 -12.77
N ILE A 125 -9.32 -0.30 -12.30
CA ILE A 125 -9.57 -1.67 -11.83
C ILE A 125 -10.60 -1.71 -10.70
N GLY A 126 -10.49 -0.80 -9.73
CA GLY A 126 -11.41 -0.72 -8.60
C GLY A 126 -12.87 -0.50 -9.03
N GLU A 127 -13.11 0.16 -10.18
CA GLU A 127 -14.44 0.37 -10.74
C GLU A 127 -14.99 -0.86 -11.48
N VAL A 128 -14.11 -1.65 -12.13
CA VAL A 128 -14.52 -2.84 -12.92
C VAL A 128 -14.87 -4.01 -12.02
N LEU A 129 -14.22 -4.15 -10.85
CA LEU A 129 -14.54 -5.19 -9.88
C LEU A 129 -14.72 -4.65 -8.45
N PRO A 130 -15.81 -3.91 -8.17
CA PRO A 130 -16.06 -3.28 -6.87
C PRO A 130 -16.13 -4.29 -5.73
N SER A 131 -16.63 -5.49 -6.02
CA SER A 131 -16.84 -6.57 -5.03
C SER A 131 -15.55 -7.25 -4.56
N LEU A 132 -14.40 -6.99 -5.19
CA LEU A 132 -13.11 -7.54 -4.74
C LEU A 132 -12.51 -6.72 -3.59
N GLY A 133 -12.79 -5.42 -3.53
CA GLY A 133 -12.04 -4.45 -2.72
C GLY A 133 -12.46 -4.27 -1.27
N GLU A 134 -13.59 -4.82 -0.81
CA GLU A 134 -14.10 -4.45 0.53
C GLU A 134 -13.47 -5.25 1.69
N THR A 135 -12.88 -6.44 1.45
CA THR A 135 -12.26 -7.22 2.55
C THR A 135 -10.99 -7.99 2.22
N GLY A 136 -10.76 -8.38 0.96
CA GLY A 136 -9.74 -9.38 0.60
C GLY A 136 -8.69 -8.99 -0.45
N VAL A 137 -8.77 -7.79 -1.04
CA VAL A 137 -7.81 -7.35 -2.09
C VAL A 137 -7.13 -6.05 -1.71
N LEU A 138 -5.81 -6.02 -1.82
CA LEU A 138 -5.01 -4.82 -1.75
C LEU A 138 -4.56 -4.41 -3.15
N LEU A 139 -5.01 -3.25 -3.62
CA LEU A 139 -4.52 -2.62 -4.85
C LEU A 139 -3.39 -1.65 -4.48
N ALA A 140 -2.19 -1.83 -5.05
CA ALA A 140 -1.06 -0.95 -4.76
C ALA A 140 -0.15 -0.77 -5.98
N THR A 141 0.46 0.40 -6.09
CA THR A 141 1.64 0.58 -6.95
C THR A 141 2.92 0.27 -6.17
N VAL A 142 4.04 0.04 -6.87
CA VAL A 142 5.36 -0.14 -6.21
C VAL A 142 5.66 1.02 -5.24
N GLY A 143 5.29 2.25 -5.60
CA GLY A 143 5.47 3.46 -4.79
C GLY A 143 4.66 3.51 -3.48
N GLU A 144 3.81 2.52 -3.23
CA GLU A 144 2.91 2.41 -2.08
C GLU A 144 3.14 1.15 -1.25
N LEU A 145 4.09 0.29 -1.66
CA LEU A 145 4.33 -0.98 -0.97
C LEU A 145 5.02 -0.81 0.39
N TYR A 146 5.69 0.31 0.66
CA TYR A 146 6.32 0.55 1.95
C TYR A 146 5.40 1.35 2.90
N PRO A 147 5.09 0.84 4.12
CA PRO A 147 4.20 1.52 5.05
C PRO A 147 4.58 2.98 5.34
N GLY A 148 3.58 3.86 5.25
CA GLY A 148 3.75 5.29 5.48
C GLY A 148 4.49 6.05 4.36
N VAL A 149 4.80 5.41 3.24
CA VAL A 149 5.32 6.06 2.02
C VAL A 149 4.31 5.85 0.89
N ARG A 150 3.86 6.95 0.28
CA ARG A 150 3.05 6.93 -0.94
C ARG A 150 3.64 7.94 -1.90
N THR A 151 4.15 7.49 -3.03
CA THR A 151 4.79 8.38 -4.00
C THR A 151 4.49 7.97 -5.44
N THR A 152 4.28 8.97 -6.28
CA THR A 152 4.20 8.84 -7.74
C THR A 152 5.35 9.59 -8.42
N ARG A 153 6.37 10.01 -7.65
CA ARG A 153 7.54 10.70 -8.19
C ARG A 153 8.47 9.67 -8.80
N THR A 154 8.89 9.91 -10.04
CA THR A 154 9.87 9.09 -10.75
C THR A 154 11.26 9.73 -10.67
N ASP A 155 12.30 8.91 -10.67
CA ASP A 155 13.69 9.34 -10.86
C ASP A 155 13.96 9.63 -12.35
N THR A 156 15.19 10.05 -12.67
CA THR A 156 15.68 9.96 -14.05
C THR A 156 15.85 8.49 -14.45
N PRO A 157 15.80 8.15 -15.75
CA PRO A 157 15.98 6.76 -16.20
C PRO A 157 17.29 6.13 -15.69
N GLU A 158 18.38 6.90 -15.69
CA GLU A 158 19.69 6.44 -15.24
C GLU A 158 19.67 6.13 -13.74
N ALA A 159 19.15 7.04 -12.92
CA ALA A 159 19.05 6.84 -11.48
C ALA A 159 18.09 5.69 -11.11
N ALA A 160 16.97 5.55 -11.84
CA ALA A 160 16.04 4.44 -11.66
C ALA A 160 16.69 3.09 -12.01
N ALA A 161 17.48 3.04 -13.09
CA ALA A 161 18.22 1.85 -13.48
C ALA A 161 19.25 1.45 -12.42
N VAL A 162 20.06 2.38 -11.91
CA VAL A 162 21.05 2.12 -10.84
C VAL A 162 20.38 1.58 -9.58
N LYS A 163 19.33 2.26 -9.09
CA LYS A 163 18.59 1.83 -7.88
C LYS A 163 17.87 0.50 -8.07
N GLY A 164 17.46 0.17 -9.30
CA GLY A 164 16.75 -1.05 -9.61
C GLY A 164 17.61 -2.31 -9.64
N ARG A 165 18.94 -2.20 -9.77
CA ARG A 165 19.86 -3.35 -9.91
C ARG A 165 19.86 -4.22 -8.66
N ALA A 166 19.97 -5.53 -8.84
CA ALA A 166 20.07 -6.48 -7.73
C ALA A 166 21.29 -6.23 -6.81
N ALA A 167 22.40 -5.75 -7.37
CA ALA A 167 23.62 -5.40 -6.63
C ALA A 167 23.40 -4.31 -5.56
N MET A 168 22.31 -3.52 -5.68
CA MET A 168 21.98 -2.52 -4.67
C MET A 168 21.65 -3.15 -3.30
N ALA A 169 21.20 -4.41 -3.27
CA ALA A 169 21.01 -5.15 -2.02
C ALA A 169 22.34 -5.36 -1.28
N ASP A 170 23.40 -5.75 -2.00
CA ASP A 170 24.73 -5.96 -1.44
C ASP A 170 25.35 -4.63 -1.00
N ILE A 171 25.17 -3.57 -1.80
CA ILE A 171 25.58 -2.20 -1.43
C ILE A 171 24.92 -1.76 -0.13
N LEU A 172 23.61 -1.97 0.03
CA LEU A 172 22.92 -1.63 1.27
C LEU A 172 23.46 -2.44 2.46
N ALA A 173 23.81 -3.71 2.26
CA ALA A 173 24.41 -4.55 3.30
C ALA A 173 25.81 -4.05 3.70
N ASP A 174 26.63 -3.62 2.74
CA ASP A 174 27.94 -3.02 3.01
C ASP A 174 27.81 -1.68 3.73
N VAL A 175 26.87 -0.83 3.32
CA VAL A 175 26.57 0.44 4.02
C VAL A 175 26.16 0.18 5.48
N VAL A 176 25.37 -0.86 5.74
CA VAL A 176 25.02 -1.27 7.12
C VAL A 176 26.26 -1.76 7.87
N ARG A 177 27.12 -2.54 7.22
CA ARG A 177 28.36 -3.06 7.82
C ARG A 177 29.31 -1.93 8.23
N ASP A 178 29.40 -0.86 7.45
CA ASP A 178 30.24 0.32 7.76
C ASP A 178 29.73 1.12 8.96
N ARG A 179 28.47 0.95 9.35
CA ARG A 179 27.93 1.53 10.58
C ARG A 179 28.35 0.76 11.83
N GLN A 180 28.99 -0.41 11.69
CA GLN A 180 29.52 -1.23 12.79
C GLN A 180 31.00 -0.88 12.99
N ALA A 181 31.21 0.30 13.57
CA ALA A 181 32.51 0.94 13.66
C ALA A 181 33.43 0.28 14.69
N LEU A 182 34.73 0.48 14.51
CA LEU A 182 35.74 0.26 15.54
C LEU A 182 36.07 1.60 16.21
N PRO A 183 36.57 1.58 17.47
CA PRO A 183 37.10 2.77 18.10
C PRO A 183 38.31 3.29 17.33
N ASP A 184 38.53 4.62 17.37
CA ASP A 184 39.68 5.28 16.75
C ASP A 184 40.48 6.06 17.81
N PRO A 185 41.63 5.53 18.29
CA PRO A 185 41.98 4.12 18.40
C PRO A 185 41.39 3.46 19.67
N VAL A 186 40.95 4.26 20.64
CA VAL A 186 40.42 3.81 21.93
C VAL A 186 39.32 4.75 22.39
N ILE A 187 38.30 4.21 23.07
CA ILE A 187 37.29 5.01 23.77
C ILE A 187 37.56 4.88 25.27
N ALA A 188 37.85 5.99 25.93
CA ALA A 188 37.97 6.07 27.37
C ALA A 188 36.57 6.24 28.00
N ILE A 189 36.26 5.42 29.00
CA ILE A 189 35.00 5.42 29.74
C ILE A 189 35.34 5.62 31.22
N GLU A 190 34.84 6.69 31.82
CA GLU A 190 34.97 6.94 33.26
C GLU A 190 33.92 6.13 34.03
N HIS A 191 34.36 5.34 35.00
CA HIS A 191 33.50 4.55 35.89
C HIS A 191 34.11 4.53 37.29
N ASP A 192 33.39 5.04 38.30
CA ASP A 192 33.81 5.06 39.70
C ASP A 192 35.25 5.55 39.96
N ARG A 193 35.62 6.64 39.29
CA ARG A 193 36.95 7.29 39.32
C ARG A 193 38.07 6.50 38.64
N GLU A 194 37.74 5.39 37.98
CA GLU A 194 38.62 4.68 37.07
C GLU A 194 38.33 5.02 35.61
N ILE A 195 39.32 4.78 34.74
CA ILE A 195 39.18 4.92 33.30
C ILE A 195 39.31 3.52 32.67
N LEU A 196 38.21 3.06 32.08
CA LEU A 196 38.15 1.85 31.27
C LEU A 196 38.50 2.21 29.83
N MET A 197 39.41 1.45 29.23
CA MET A 197 39.90 1.69 27.88
C MET A 197 39.30 0.64 26.94
N LEU A 198 38.41 1.08 26.07
CA LEU A 198 37.78 0.22 25.07
C LEU A 198 38.58 0.30 23.76
N ASP A 199 39.49 -0.64 23.55
CA ASP A 199 40.39 -0.71 22.40
C ASP A 199 39.77 -1.43 21.18
N ASP A 200 40.48 -1.38 20.05
CA ASP A 200 40.04 -1.97 18.79
C ASP A 200 39.95 -3.50 18.86
N GLY A 201 40.87 -4.16 19.56
CA GLY A 201 40.92 -5.61 19.73
C GLY A 201 39.66 -6.15 20.42
N LEU A 202 39.30 -5.58 21.56
CA LEU A 202 38.13 -5.97 22.35
C LEU A 202 36.84 -5.73 21.56
N VAL A 203 36.70 -4.53 20.96
CA VAL A 203 35.51 -4.20 20.16
C VAL A 203 35.41 -5.08 18.91
N ASN A 204 36.53 -5.40 18.27
CA ASN A 204 36.54 -6.28 17.10
C ASN A 204 36.06 -7.69 17.46
N VAL A 205 36.50 -8.25 18.60
CA VAL A 205 35.99 -9.55 19.08
C VAL A 205 34.49 -9.51 19.33
N ALA A 206 33.99 -8.46 20.01
CA ALA A 206 32.55 -8.29 20.25
C ALA A 206 31.77 -8.15 18.94
N ARG A 207 32.30 -7.38 17.97
CA ARG A 207 31.70 -7.18 16.65
C ARG A 207 31.62 -8.47 15.85
N GLU A 208 32.72 -9.22 15.75
CA GLU A 208 32.75 -10.47 14.97
C GLU A 208 31.86 -11.55 15.59
N ARG A 209 31.81 -11.65 16.93
CA ARG A 209 30.84 -12.51 17.62
C ARG A 209 29.39 -12.12 17.33
N THR A 210 29.11 -10.82 17.33
CA THR A 210 27.78 -10.31 16.99
C THR A 210 27.40 -10.61 15.53
N ARG A 211 28.34 -10.41 14.59
CA ARG A 211 28.14 -10.72 13.17
C ARG A 211 27.89 -12.20 12.93
N ALA A 212 28.57 -13.07 13.66
CA ALA A 212 28.42 -14.52 13.55
C ALA A 212 27.00 -15.00 13.91
N ALA A 213 26.22 -14.23 14.67
CA ALA A 213 24.83 -14.55 14.98
C ALA A 213 23.88 -14.43 13.76
N GLY A 214 24.30 -13.72 12.70
CA GLY A 214 23.48 -13.56 11.48
C GLY A 214 22.18 -12.78 11.67
N LEU A 215 22.07 -12.01 12.76
CA LEU A 215 20.89 -11.21 13.08
C LEU A 215 20.89 -9.86 12.35
N PRO A 216 19.71 -9.26 12.07
CA PRO A 216 19.62 -7.91 11.53
C PRO A 216 20.28 -6.88 12.45
N HIS A 217 20.83 -5.80 11.89
CA HIS A 217 21.69 -4.84 12.61
C HIS A 217 21.12 -4.29 13.91
N ASN A 218 19.87 -3.83 13.93
CA ASN A 218 19.23 -3.27 15.12
C ASN A 218 18.91 -4.36 16.17
N VAL A 219 18.62 -5.58 15.72
CA VAL A 219 18.37 -6.74 16.60
C VAL A 219 19.67 -7.27 17.19
N ALA A 220 20.72 -7.33 16.37
CA ALA A 220 22.07 -7.75 16.76
C ALA A 220 22.70 -6.81 17.80
N ARG A 221 22.26 -5.55 17.85
CA ARG A 221 22.72 -4.56 18.82
C ARG A 221 22.60 -5.05 20.26
N GLU A 222 21.55 -5.78 20.63
CA GLU A 222 21.39 -6.33 21.99
C GLU A 222 22.52 -7.31 22.35
N HIS A 223 22.95 -8.12 21.38
CA HIS A 223 24.05 -9.07 21.56
C HIS A 223 25.37 -8.31 21.69
N PHE A 224 25.57 -7.27 20.89
CA PHE A 224 26.73 -6.39 20.98
C PHE A 224 26.80 -5.67 22.34
N GLU A 225 25.66 -5.12 22.81
CA GLU A 225 25.51 -4.51 24.14
C GLU A 225 25.97 -5.49 25.23
N GLY A 226 25.47 -6.73 25.20
CA GLY A 226 25.88 -7.78 26.14
C GLY A 226 27.36 -8.14 26.05
N HIS A 227 27.94 -8.21 24.85
CA HIS A 227 29.36 -8.49 24.67
C HIS A 227 30.27 -7.38 25.23
N ILE A 228 29.91 -6.12 25.00
CA ILE A 228 30.67 -4.97 25.53
C ILE A 228 30.54 -4.90 27.06
N LEU A 229 29.33 -5.07 27.61
CA LEU A 229 29.13 -5.07 29.07
C LEU A 229 29.90 -6.19 29.74
N ASN A 230 29.87 -7.41 29.20
CA ASN A 230 30.64 -8.53 29.74
C ASN A 230 32.14 -8.23 29.68
N ALA A 231 32.65 -7.70 28.57
CA ALA A 231 34.06 -7.39 28.43
C ALA A 231 34.52 -6.28 29.40
N LEU A 232 33.71 -5.24 29.62
CA LEU A 232 33.99 -4.22 30.63
C LEU A 232 33.88 -4.79 32.06
N THR A 233 32.91 -5.67 32.32
CA THR A 233 32.77 -6.37 33.60
C THR A 233 34.00 -7.21 33.91
N ASP A 234 34.49 -7.98 32.92
CA ASP A 234 35.71 -8.79 33.05
C ASP A 234 36.93 -7.90 33.34
N MET A 235 37.06 -6.74 32.68
CA MET A 235 38.14 -5.78 32.93
C MET A 235 38.10 -5.20 34.35
N VAL A 236 36.92 -4.86 34.87
CA VAL A 236 36.76 -4.35 36.24
C VAL A 236 37.01 -5.47 37.25
N ALA A 237 36.47 -6.66 37.00
CA ALA A 237 36.64 -7.82 37.85
C ALA A 237 38.11 -8.26 37.95
N GLU A 238 38.86 -8.26 36.86
CA GLU A 238 40.30 -8.57 36.85
C GLU A 238 41.09 -7.54 37.68
N ARG A 239 40.69 -6.27 37.64
CA ARG A 239 41.39 -5.19 38.35
C ARG A 239 41.10 -5.15 39.85
N ILE A 240 39.85 -5.39 40.26
CA ILE A 240 39.41 -5.31 41.66
C ILE A 240 39.52 -6.67 42.36
N GLY A 241 39.27 -7.77 41.64
CA GLY A 241 39.14 -9.11 42.19
C GLY A 241 40.43 -9.88 42.35
N THR A 242 41.56 -9.42 41.82
CA THR A 242 42.84 -10.13 41.95
C THR A 242 43.47 -9.85 43.31
N ASP A 243 43.61 -10.88 44.16
CA ASP A 243 44.34 -10.74 45.43
C ASP A 243 45.83 -10.40 45.17
N PRO A 244 46.36 -9.28 45.70
CA PRO A 244 47.76 -8.88 45.51
C PRO A 244 48.81 -9.86 46.05
N TYR A 245 48.43 -10.78 46.94
CA TYR A 245 49.34 -11.70 47.63
C TYR A 245 49.41 -13.09 47.00
N ASP A 246 48.31 -13.62 46.46
CA ASP A 246 48.27 -14.97 45.88
C ASP A 246 47.61 -15.08 44.49
N GLY A 247 47.04 -13.99 43.97
CA GLY A 247 46.39 -13.95 42.66
C GLY A 247 45.07 -14.71 42.58
N SER A 248 44.48 -15.11 43.71
CA SER A 248 43.14 -15.70 43.75
C SER A 248 42.07 -14.66 43.43
N ASN A 249 40.95 -15.10 42.85
CA ASN A 249 39.79 -14.24 42.60
C ASN A 249 38.98 -14.08 43.90
N LEU A 250 38.91 -12.85 44.40
CA LEU A 250 38.18 -12.48 45.62
C LEU A 250 36.68 -12.23 45.36
N LEU A 251 36.27 -12.12 44.10
CA LEU A 251 34.89 -11.79 43.74
C LEU A 251 34.04 -13.06 43.59
N ASP A 252 32.85 -13.01 44.19
CA ASP A 252 31.84 -14.03 43.99
C ASP A 252 30.92 -13.70 42.79
N PRO A 253 30.06 -14.65 42.35
CA PRO A 253 29.15 -14.40 41.22
C PRO A 253 28.16 -13.26 41.43
N SER A 254 27.82 -12.92 42.68
CA SER A 254 26.94 -11.80 42.99
C SER A 254 27.66 -10.46 42.85
N ASP A 255 28.94 -10.39 43.23
CA ASP A 255 29.78 -9.20 43.02
C ASP A 255 29.94 -8.87 41.53
N ILE A 256 30.18 -9.89 40.69
CA ILE A 256 30.27 -9.73 39.23
C ILE A 256 28.96 -9.19 38.64
N THR A 257 27.83 -9.66 39.17
CA THR A 257 26.50 -9.20 38.74
C THR A 257 26.29 -7.73 39.14
N GLN A 258 26.71 -7.35 40.35
CA GLN A 258 26.64 -5.96 40.81
C GLN A 258 27.49 -5.02 39.94
N ILE A 259 28.74 -5.40 39.64
CA ILE A 259 29.62 -4.61 38.75
C ILE A 259 28.96 -4.41 37.38
N ARG A 260 28.35 -5.46 36.83
CA ARG A 260 27.66 -5.38 35.55
C ARG A 260 26.47 -4.42 35.60
N ASP A 261 25.68 -4.44 36.67
CA ASP A 261 24.53 -3.54 36.83
C ASP A 261 24.98 -2.07 36.97
N GLU A 262 26.05 -1.81 37.72
CA GLU A 262 26.63 -0.47 37.86
C GLU A 262 27.19 0.06 36.53
N LEU A 263 27.82 -0.80 35.72
CA LEU A 263 28.25 -0.47 34.36
C LEU A 263 27.06 -0.21 33.42
N ALA A 264 25.96 -0.95 33.60
CA ALA A 264 24.74 -0.76 32.82
C ALA A 264 24.02 0.56 33.16
N ASP A 265 24.25 1.14 34.33
CA ASP A 265 23.74 2.47 34.69
C ASP A 265 24.64 3.63 34.19
N ASN A 266 25.85 3.32 33.70
CA ASN A 266 26.80 4.31 33.22
C ASN A 266 26.46 4.85 31.82
N ARG A 267 26.22 6.16 31.72
CA ARG A 267 25.89 6.84 30.45
C ARG A 267 27.03 6.83 29.44
N GLU A 268 28.29 6.82 29.88
CA GLU A 268 29.44 6.82 28.96
C GLU A 268 29.56 5.49 28.22
N VAL A 269 29.26 4.37 28.89
CA VAL A 269 29.17 3.04 28.26
C VAL A 269 28.15 3.05 27.14
N TRP A 270 26.93 3.54 27.40
CA TRP A 270 25.90 3.65 26.38
C TRP A 270 26.26 4.61 25.25
N SER A 271 26.93 5.72 25.54
CA SER A 271 27.43 6.64 24.52
C SER A 271 28.50 5.99 23.63
N ALA A 272 29.37 5.14 24.20
CA ALA A 272 30.35 4.37 23.44
C ALA A 272 29.66 3.35 22.53
N ILE A 273 28.69 2.60 23.07
CA ILE A 273 27.89 1.64 22.31
C ILE A 273 27.12 2.34 21.18
N ASP A 274 26.51 3.50 21.42
CA ASP A 274 25.79 4.27 20.39
C ASP A 274 26.70 4.74 19.25
N ARG A 275 27.97 5.04 19.56
CA ARG A 275 28.98 5.42 18.57
C ARG A 275 29.45 4.22 17.74
N LEU A 276 29.62 3.06 18.38
CA LEU A 276 30.14 1.84 17.73
C LEU A 276 29.04 1.07 16.97
N TRP A 277 27.83 1.04 17.50
CA TRP A 277 26.67 0.32 16.96
C TRP A 277 25.38 1.17 17.06
N PRO A 278 25.25 2.21 16.22
CA PRO A 278 24.10 3.10 16.24
C PRO A 278 22.80 2.39 15.82
N ARG A 279 21.67 2.76 16.43
CA ARG A 279 20.33 2.42 15.94
C ARG A 279 20.01 3.27 14.72
N ILE A 280 19.68 2.61 13.60
CA ILE A 280 19.44 3.30 12.33
C ILE A 280 18.05 2.91 11.82
N THR A 281 17.35 3.90 11.24
CA THR A 281 16.09 3.66 10.54
C THR A 281 16.33 3.45 9.05
N PRO A 282 15.52 2.63 8.35
CA PRO A 282 15.67 2.40 6.91
C PRO A 282 15.66 3.69 6.09
N ARG A 283 14.78 4.62 6.47
CA ARG A 283 14.68 5.96 5.87
C ARG A 283 15.97 6.76 6.02
N ARG A 284 16.63 6.69 7.18
CA ARG A 284 17.89 7.40 7.39
C ARG A 284 19.03 6.76 6.61
N LEU A 285 19.14 5.43 6.64
CA LEU A 285 20.15 4.67 5.91
C LEU A 285 20.13 5.01 4.41
N VAL A 286 18.96 4.88 3.77
CA VAL A 286 18.81 5.14 2.34
C VAL A 286 19.01 6.63 2.02
N ALA A 287 18.53 7.54 2.87
CA ALA A 287 18.74 8.97 2.66
C ALA A 287 20.22 9.37 2.75
N ASP A 288 20.99 8.74 3.65
CA ASP A 288 22.42 8.99 3.81
C ASP A 288 23.22 8.41 2.61
N LEU A 289 22.91 7.18 2.19
CA LEU A 289 23.51 6.56 0.99
C LEU A 289 23.28 7.42 -0.25
N LEU A 290 22.05 7.89 -0.48
CA LEU A 290 21.76 8.71 -1.66
C LEU A 290 22.33 10.14 -1.56
N ALA A 291 22.70 10.60 -0.37
CA ALA A 291 23.37 11.88 -0.19
C ALA A 291 24.88 11.81 -0.41
N ALA A 292 25.50 10.69 -0.03
CA ALA A 292 26.93 10.42 -0.22
C ALA A 292 27.13 8.98 -0.74
N PRO A 293 26.83 8.71 -2.03
CA PRO A 293 26.96 7.38 -2.62
C PRO A 293 28.42 6.97 -2.91
N GLU A 294 29.38 7.88 -2.75
CA GLU A 294 30.79 7.62 -3.02
C GLU A 294 31.35 6.49 -2.14
N GLY A 295 32.25 5.68 -2.70
CA GLY A 295 32.84 4.53 -2.02
C GLY A 295 32.06 3.23 -2.18
N TYR A 296 30.76 3.30 -2.50
CA TYR A 296 29.92 2.11 -2.75
C TYR A 296 29.54 1.95 -4.23
N LEU A 297 29.37 3.06 -4.94
CA LEU A 297 29.01 3.09 -6.35
C LEU A 297 30.16 3.62 -7.22
N SER A 298 30.14 3.27 -8.50
CA SER A 298 31.01 3.90 -9.50
C SER A 298 30.74 5.41 -9.57
N ASP A 299 31.72 6.22 -9.98
CA ASP A 299 31.55 7.68 -10.04
C ASP A 299 30.36 8.11 -10.91
N GLU A 300 30.12 7.39 -12.01
CA GLU A 300 28.98 7.63 -12.91
C GLU A 300 27.64 7.30 -12.23
N ASP A 301 27.52 6.10 -11.64
CA ASP A 301 26.31 5.69 -10.94
C ASP A 301 26.03 6.58 -9.72
N ALA A 302 27.08 6.95 -8.99
CA ALA A 302 27.04 7.86 -7.86
C ALA A 302 26.51 9.24 -8.30
N ALA A 303 27.00 9.78 -9.42
CA ALA A 303 26.51 11.04 -9.96
C ALA A 303 25.04 10.97 -10.38
N ALA A 304 24.58 9.83 -10.91
CA ALA A 304 23.18 9.64 -11.31
C ALA A 304 22.23 9.63 -10.12
N VAL A 305 22.57 8.95 -9.01
CA VAL A 305 21.66 8.79 -7.86
C VAL A 305 21.79 9.88 -6.80
N ARG A 306 22.90 10.63 -6.77
CA ARG A 306 23.21 11.62 -5.75
C ARG A 306 22.12 12.68 -5.64
N ARG A 307 21.64 12.89 -4.41
CA ARG A 307 20.70 13.98 -4.09
C ARG A 307 20.78 14.41 -2.62
N PRO A 308 20.38 15.63 -2.27
CA PRO A 308 20.34 16.07 -0.87
C PRO A 308 19.46 15.19 0.01
N VAL A 309 19.80 15.08 1.30
CA VAL A 309 18.98 14.39 2.30
C VAL A 309 17.57 14.99 2.31
N THR A 310 16.58 14.17 1.97
CA THR A 310 15.19 14.61 1.82
C THR A 310 14.21 13.54 2.27
N ARG A 311 13.00 13.95 2.63
CA ARG A 311 11.86 13.05 2.89
C ARG A 311 11.02 12.79 1.64
N HIS A 312 11.49 13.27 0.49
CA HIS A 312 10.82 13.18 -0.80
C HIS A 312 11.25 11.93 -1.56
N TRP A 313 10.58 10.82 -1.28
CA TRP A 313 10.84 9.52 -1.92
C TRP A 313 10.33 9.47 -3.36
N THR A 314 11.02 8.69 -4.19
CA THR A 314 10.61 8.27 -5.53
C THR A 314 10.17 6.80 -5.51
N VAL A 315 9.54 6.36 -6.60
CA VAL A 315 9.08 4.96 -6.75
C VAL A 315 10.26 3.99 -6.60
N SER A 316 11.42 4.29 -7.22
CA SER A 316 12.62 3.44 -7.16
C SER A 316 13.30 3.39 -5.79
N ASP A 317 12.98 4.31 -4.88
CA ASP A 317 13.49 4.26 -3.50
C ASP A 317 12.73 3.24 -2.63
N VAL A 318 11.48 2.91 -2.99
CA VAL A 318 10.62 2.06 -2.14
C VAL A 318 11.20 0.65 -1.95
N PRO A 319 11.67 -0.05 -3.01
CA PRO A 319 12.36 -1.32 -2.83
C PRO A 319 13.61 -1.22 -1.95
N LEU A 320 14.35 -0.10 -2.00
CA LEU A 320 15.55 0.12 -1.17
C LEU A 320 15.18 0.29 0.30
N LEU A 321 14.09 1.01 0.59
CA LEU A 321 13.58 1.17 1.95
C LEU A 321 13.15 -0.16 2.55
N ASP A 322 12.53 -1.03 1.75
CA ASP A 322 12.12 -2.36 2.18
C ASP A 322 13.35 -3.26 2.42
N GLU A 323 14.34 -3.27 1.52
CA GLU A 323 15.58 -4.03 1.71
C GLU A 323 16.35 -3.55 2.95
N ALA A 324 16.47 -2.23 3.13
CA ALA A 324 17.09 -1.64 4.32
C ALA A 324 16.35 -2.03 5.61
N ALA A 325 15.01 -2.16 5.57
CA ALA A 325 14.24 -2.63 6.71
C ALA A 325 14.53 -4.08 7.07
N GLU A 326 14.80 -4.95 6.09
CA GLU A 326 15.23 -6.33 6.38
C GLU A 326 16.63 -6.40 6.98
N LEU A 327 17.57 -5.64 6.43
CA LEU A 327 18.96 -5.63 6.92
C LEU A 327 19.07 -5.05 8.34
N LEU A 328 18.26 -4.04 8.64
CA LEU A 328 18.24 -3.40 9.94
C LEU A 328 17.42 -4.19 10.95
N GLY A 329 16.28 -4.76 10.55
CA GLY A 329 15.30 -5.35 11.45
C GLY A 329 14.60 -4.32 12.35
N GLU A 330 13.47 -4.73 12.91
CA GLU A 330 12.74 -3.94 13.91
C GLU A 330 13.20 -4.36 15.31
N ASP A 331 13.77 -3.41 16.05
CA ASP A 331 14.04 -3.61 17.48
C ASP A 331 12.73 -3.37 18.25
N ASP A 332 11.94 -4.44 18.35
CA ASP A 332 10.64 -4.41 19.01
C ASP A 332 10.73 -4.25 20.53
N ARG A 333 11.92 -4.08 21.15
CA ARG A 333 12.02 -3.95 22.62
C ARG A 333 11.03 -2.93 23.20
N LEU A 334 10.99 -1.72 22.63
CA LEU A 334 10.04 -0.68 23.06
C LEU A 334 8.58 -1.02 22.74
N ALA A 335 8.32 -1.82 21.70
CA ALA A 335 6.97 -2.27 21.37
C ALA A 335 6.52 -3.39 22.32
N ARG A 336 7.37 -4.39 22.58
CA ARG A 336 7.17 -5.48 23.54
C ARG A 336 7.00 -4.96 24.95
N GLU A 337 7.84 -4.02 25.40
CA GLU A 337 7.68 -3.42 26.72
C GLU A 337 6.38 -2.60 26.83
N ARG A 338 5.98 -1.90 25.76
CA ARG A 338 4.69 -1.19 25.73
C ARG A 338 3.52 -2.17 25.78
N ALA A 339 3.56 -3.23 24.97
CA ALA A 339 2.55 -4.29 24.96
C ALA A 339 2.49 -5.02 26.32
N GLU A 340 3.63 -5.29 26.95
CA GLU A 340 3.68 -5.91 28.28
C GLU A 340 3.16 -4.96 29.37
N ARG A 341 3.47 -3.66 29.30
CA ARG A 341 2.89 -2.64 30.19
C ARG A 341 1.38 -2.54 30.01
N GLU A 342 0.90 -2.54 28.77
CA GLU A 342 -0.53 -2.53 28.43
C GLU A 342 -1.22 -3.80 28.92
N ARG A 343 -0.63 -4.98 28.68
CA ARG A 343 -1.12 -6.27 29.18
C ARG A 343 -1.19 -6.30 30.69
N ARG A 344 -0.14 -5.86 31.39
CA ARG A 344 -0.15 -5.74 32.86
C ARG A 344 -1.24 -4.79 33.34
N THR A 345 -1.48 -3.69 32.62
CA THR A 345 -2.55 -2.74 32.92
C THR A 345 -3.93 -3.37 32.71
N GLN A 346 -4.12 -4.14 31.64
CA GLN A 346 -5.37 -4.86 31.35
C GLN A 346 -5.64 -5.96 32.38
N ILE A 347 -4.62 -6.74 32.76
CA ILE A 347 -4.73 -7.75 33.81
C ILE A 347 -5.10 -7.09 35.14
N ALA A 348 -4.43 -5.99 35.52
CA ALA A 348 -4.74 -5.25 36.73
C ALA A 348 -6.15 -4.66 36.71
N PHE A 349 -6.62 -4.17 35.55
CA PHE A 349 -7.99 -3.70 35.36
C PHE A 349 -9.00 -4.86 35.49
N ALA A 350 -8.74 -6.00 34.85
CA ALA A 350 -9.56 -7.21 34.95
C ALA A 350 -9.67 -7.70 36.40
N GLN A 351 -8.55 -7.73 37.13
CA GLN A 351 -8.51 -8.00 38.57
C GLN A 351 -9.41 -7.03 39.33
N GLY A 352 -9.29 -5.72 39.10
CA GLY A 352 -10.13 -4.72 39.77
C GLY A 352 -11.63 -4.86 39.47
N VAL A 353 -12.01 -5.27 38.24
CA VAL A 353 -13.42 -5.55 37.89
C VAL A 353 -13.93 -6.79 38.62
N LEU A 354 -13.12 -7.85 38.69
CA LEU A 354 -13.43 -9.08 39.45
C LEU A 354 -13.54 -8.81 40.96
N ASP A 355 -12.71 -7.91 41.49
CA ASP A 355 -12.76 -7.53 42.91
C ASP A 355 -14.02 -6.73 43.24
N VAL A 356 -14.47 -5.83 42.35
CA VAL A 356 -15.72 -5.08 42.53
C VAL A 356 -16.95 -6.01 42.48
N SER A 357 -16.95 -7.01 41.61
CA SER A 357 -18.03 -8.00 41.58
C SER A 357 -18.01 -8.93 42.80
N TYR A 358 -16.83 -9.23 43.34
CA TYR A 358 -16.67 -9.96 44.61
C TYR A 358 -17.19 -9.14 45.81
N ALA A 359 -16.80 -7.87 45.92
CA ALA A 359 -17.25 -6.96 46.99
C ALA A 359 -18.76 -6.65 46.95
N SER A 360 -19.39 -6.76 45.77
CA SER A 360 -20.83 -6.59 45.61
C SER A 360 -21.64 -7.76 46.22
N ARG A 361 -21.02 -8.93 46.48
CA ARG A 361 -21.68 -10.04 47.20
C ARG A 361 -21.73 -9.85 48.70
N THR A 362 -20.77 -9.13 49.28
CA THR A 362 -20.60 -9.05 50.74
C THR A 362 -21.69 -8.20 51.42
N PHE A 363 -22.44 -7.40 50.67
CA PHE A 363 -23.51 -6.54 51.22
C PHE A 363 -24.94 -7.11 51.10
N GLU A 364 -25.17 -8.25 50.45
CA GLU A 364 -26.52 -8.86 50.34
C GLU A 364 -26.73 -10.12 51.20
N PHE A 365 -25.74 -10.54 52.00
CA PHE A 365 -25.82 -11.79 52.78
C PHE A 365 -25.41 -11.68 54.26
N GLU A 366 -25.59 -10.53 54.92
CA GLU A 366 -25.44 -10.43 56.38
C GLU A 366 -26.76 -10.61 57.18
N ASP A 367 -27.88 -10.99 56.55
CA ASP A 367 -29.19 -11.05 57.25
C ASP A 367 -29.86 -12.44 57.34
N LYS A 368 -29.16 -13.55 57.07
CA LYS A 368 -29.67 -14.90 57.39
C LYS A 368 -28.60 -15.87 57.87
N GLU A 369 -28.46 -15.96 59.18
CA GLU A 369 -27.76 -17.04 59.90
C GLU A 369 -28.34 -18.44 59.58
N ASP A 370 -27.43 -19.35 59.25
CA ASP A 370 -27.23 -20.65 59.89
C ASP A 370 -28.36 -21.69 59.98
N THR A 371 -29.05 -22.08 58.89
CA THR A 371 -29.82 -23.34 58.95
C THR A 371 -30.07 -24.08 57.62
N ASP A 372 -29.06 -24.27 56.76
CA ASP A 372 -29.17 -25.25 55.68
C ASP A 372 -27.81 -25.85 55.25
N PRO A 373 -27.53 -27.14 55.52
CA PRO A 373 -26.32 -27.82 55.05
C PRO A 373 -26.28 -28.06 53.53
N GLU A 374 -27.38 -27.81 52.81
CA GLU A 374 -27.48 -27.96 51.34
C GLU A 374 -27.65 -26.62 50.59
N SER A 375 -27.31 -25.48 51.20
CA SER A 375 -27.24 -24.21 50.45
C SER A 375 -26.05 -24.24 49.48
N SER A 376 -26.33 -24.76 48.29
CA SER A 376 -25.45 -24.86 47.13
C SER A 376 -24.55 -23.63 47.02
N GLU A 377 -23.23 -23.82 47.14
CA GLU A 377 -22.24 -22.88 46.63
C GLU A 377 -22.55 -22.66 45.14
N VAL A 378 -23.26 -21.58 44.83
CA VAL A 378 -23.58 -21.24 43.44
C VAL A 378 -22.26 -20.84 42.78
N LEU A 379 -21.68 -21.78 42.01
CA LEU A 379 -20.57 -21.56 41.09
C LEU A 379 -20.76 -20.22 40.38
N SER A 380 -19.96 -19.23 40.78
CA SER A 380 -19.98 -17.91 40.19
C SER A 380 -19.23 -17.94 38.88
N ALA A 381 -19.54 -17.03 37.95
CA ALA A 381 -18.75 -16.85 36.73
C ALA A 381 -17.25 -16.62 37.00
N HIS A 382 -16.88 -16.18 38.21
CA HIS A 382 -15.51 -15.93 38.65
C HIS A 382 -14.75 -17.19 39.11
N ASP A 383 -15.44 -18.29 39.44
CA ASP A 383 -14.81 -19.56 39.80
C ASP A 383 -14.31 -20.34 38.56
N ILE A 384 -14.65 -19.84 37.36
CA ILE A 384 -14.34 -20.46 36.05
C ILE A 384 -13.41 -19.59 35.20
N ILE A 385 -13.29 -18.29 35.50
CA ILE A 385 -12.56 -17.31 34.66
C ILE A 385 -11.60 -16.50 35.53
N ASP A 386 -10.30 -16.76 35.37
CA ASP A 386 -9.24 -15.95 35.95
C ASP A 386 -9.08 -14.59 35.19
N ALA A 387 -8.35 -13.66 35.82
CA ALA A 387 -8.15 -12.32 35.27
C ALA A 387 -7.41 -12.30 33.94
N GLU A 388 -6.52 -13.28 33.68
CA GLU A 388 -5.79 -13.40 32.41
C GLU A 388 -6.76 -13.77 31.28
N ARG A 389 -7.61 -14.78 31.51
CA ARG A 389 -8.61 -15.28 30.58
C ARG A 389 -9.77 -14.30 30.36
N PHE A 390 -10.02 -13.41 31.33
CA PHE A 390 -10.92 -12.27 31.16
C PHE A 390 -10.30 -11.16 30.30
N ALA A 391 -9.00 -10.88 30.48
CA ALA A 391 -8.26 -9.92 29.66
C ALA A 391 -8.10 -10.39 28.21
N GLU A 392 -7.84 -11.67 27.97
CA GLU A 392 -7.74 -12.26 26.62
C GLU A 392 -9.05 -12.13 25.80
N ARG A 393 -10.21 -12.19 26.46
CA ARG A 393 -11.51 -11.97 25.78
C ARG A 393 -11.80 -10.50 25.46
N HIS A 394 -11.00 -9.60 26.02
CA HIS A 394 -11.09 -8.15 25.82
C HIS A 394 -10.03 -7.63 24.84
N GLU A 395 -9.29 -8.49 24.14
CA GLU A 395 -8.63 -8.07 22.90
C GLU A 395 -9.69 -7.49 21.97
N GLU A 396 -9.60 -6.19 21.69
CA GLU A 396 -10.47 -5.54 20.71
C GLU A 396 -10.27 -6.28 19.38
N ASP A 397 -11.34 -6.95 18.90
CA ASP A 397 -11.35 -7.54 17.57
C ASP A 397 -10.96 -6.45 16.57
N ASP A 398 -9.78 -6.59 15.95
CA ASP A 398 -9.32 -5.64 14.96
C ASP A 398 -10.31 -5.65 13.77
N HIS A 399 -11.20 -4.65 13.75
CA HIS A 399 -12.25 -4.53 12.75
C HIS A 399 -11.72 -4.17 11.35
N ARG A 400 -10.40 -3.96 11.21
CA ARG A 400 -9.77 -3.72 9.91
C ARG A 400 -9.86 -4.97 9.04
N SER A 401 -10.15 -4.75 7.76
CA SER A 401 -10.09 -5.78 6.74
C SER A 401 -8.69 -6.40 6.62
N ALA A 402 -8.60 -7.60 6.03
CA ALA A 402 -7.30 -8.22 5.75
C ALA A 402 -6.43 -7.32 4.84
N ALA A 403 -7.05 -6.59 3.91
CA ALA A 403 -6.37 -5.64 3.05
C ALA A 403 -5.81 -4.43 3.83
N GLU A 404 -6.56 -3.88 4.80
CA GLU A 404 -6.09 -2.75 5.63
C GLU A 404 -4.95 -3.15 6.56
N ARG A 405 -5.02 -4.34 7.16
CA ARG A 405 -3.92 -4.90 7.98
C ARG A 405 -2.68 -5.14 7.11
N ALA A 406 -2.86 -5.76 5.94
CA ALA A 406 -1.78 -5.99 4.98
C ALA A 406 -1.14 -4.69 4.47
N ALA A 407 -1.90 -3.61 4.32
CA ALA A 407 -1.36 -2.32 3.89
C ALA A 407 -0.51 -1.63 4.98
N ALA A 408 -0.79 -1.91 6.25
CA ALA A 408 -0.05 -1.36 7.38
C ALA A 408 1.18 -2.19 7.75
N ASP A 409 1.19 -3.47 7.40
CA ASP A 409 2.24 -4.42 7.75
C ASP A 409 3.15 -4.74 6.55
N ARG A 410 4.43 -4.36 6.67
CA ARG A 410 5.49 -4.63 5.68
C ARG A 410 5.74 -6.13 5.50
N THR A 411 5.65 -6.88 6.59
CA THR A 411 6.02 -8.31 6.68
C THR A 411 4.87 -9.23 6.26
N TRP A 412 3.74 -8.64 5.88
CA TRP A 412 2.54 -9.38 5.51
C TRP A 412 2.80 -10.32 4.32
N ALA A 413 2.52 -11.60 4.55
CA ALA A 413 2.59 -12.64 3.54
C ALA A 413 1.24 -12.80 2.83
N PHE A 414 1.18 -12.38 1.56
CA PHE A 414 -0.03 -12.48 0.77
C PHE A 414 -0.32 -13.92 0.37
N GLY A 415 -1.62 -14.25 0.25
CA GLY A 415 -2.04 -15.57 -0.19
C GLY A 415 -1.85 -15.77 -1.69
N HIS A 416 -1.93 -14.67 -2.45
CA HIS A 416 -1.65 -14.62 -3.88
C HIS A 416 -1.21 -13.21 -4.29
N ILE A 417 -0.27 -13.08 -5.22
CA ILE A 417 0.14 -11.80 -5.80
C ILE A 417 -0.11 -11.79 -7.30
N ILE A 418 -0.80 -10.76 -7.78
CA ILE A 418 -0.99 -10.50 -9.21
C ILE A 418 -0.19 -9.26 -9.56
N VAL A 419 0.64 -9.34 -10.60
CA VAL A 419 1.43 -8.21 -11.08
C VAL A 419 1.05 -7.96 -12.53
N ASP A 420 0.49 -6.80 -12.82
CA ASP A 420 0.29 -6.35 -14.20
C ASP A 420 1.45 -5.48 -14.66
N GLU A 421 1.74 -5.53 -15.96
CA GLU A 421 2.95 -4.98 -16.59
C GLU A 421 4.23 -5.40 -15.84
N ALA A 422 4.31 -6.69 -15.49
CA ALA A 422 5.36 -7.23 -14.65
C ALA A 422 6.78 -7.05 -15.23
N GLN A 423 6.91 -6.87 -16.55
CA GLN A 423 8.18 -6.56 -17.20
C GLN A 423 8.79 -5.20 -16.78
N GLU A 424 7.96 -4.26 -16.32
CA GLU A 424 8.39 -2.91 -15.90
C GLU A 424 9.02 -2.92 -14.49
N LEU A 425 8.94 -4.04 -13.78
CA LEU A 425 9.50 -4.14 -12.43
C LEU A 425 11.01 -4.37 -12.46
N SER A 426 11.71 -3.53 -11.71
CA SER A 426 13.15 -3.70 -11.46
C SER A 426 13.47 -4.95 -10.61
N PRO A 427 14.70 -5.50 -10.71
CA PRO A 427 15.15 -6.58 -9.84
C PRO A 427 14.94 -6.33 -8.34
N MET A 428 15.15 -5.11 -7.86
CA MET A 428 14.88 -4.75 -6.45
C MET A 428 13.38 -4.80 -6.12
N ALA A 429 12.50 -4.37 -7.03
CA ALA A 429 11.06 -4.49 -6.83
C ALA A 429 10.62 -5.97 -6.77
N TRP A 430 11.23 -6.84 -7.58
CA TRP A 430 11.01 -8.29 -7.50
C TRP A 430 11.44 -8.87 -6.15
N ARG A 431 12.60 -8.47 -5.59
CA ARG A 431 13.01 -8.91 -4.25
C ARG A 431 11.95 -8.60 -3.19
N LEU A 432 11.41 -7.38 -3.20
CA LEU A 432 10.33 -6.95 -2.32
C LEU A 432 9.09 -7.84 -2.48
N LEU A 433 8.60 -8.05 -3.71
CA LEU A 433 7.39 -8.85 -3.94
C LEU A 433 7.59 -10.32 -3.58
N MET A 434 8.78 -10.86 -3.83
CA MET A 434 9.12 -12.23 -3.52
C MET A 434 9.14 -12.50 -2.00
N ARG A 435 9.56 -11.54 -1.17
CA ARG A 435 9.41 -11.62 0.30
C ARG A 435 7.94 -11.70 0.75
N ARG A 436 7.06 -11.00 0.03
CA ARG A 436 5.62 -10.93 0.29
C ARG A 436 4.83 -12.13 -0.20
N SER A 437 5.46 -13.03 -0.97
CA SER A 437 4.88 -14.29 -1.42
C SER A 437 5.80 -15.48 -1.10
N PRO A 438 5.93 -15.89 0.17
CA PRO A 438 6.75 -17.04 0.56
C PRO A 438 6.35 -18.35 -0.14
N THR A 439 5.04 -18.53 -0.40
CA THR A 439 4.48 -19.70 -1.09
C THR A 439 4.64 -19.66 -2.61
N ARG A 440 5.23 -18.58 -3.15
CA ARG A 440 5.41 -18.34 -4.59
C ARG A 440 4.09 -18.46 -5.38
N ALA A 441 2.97 -18.04 -4.78
CA ALA A 441 1.65 -18.06 -5.41
C ALA A 441 1.45 -16.74 -6.16
N MET A 442 1.80 -16.73 -7.45
CA MET A 442 1.86 -15.50 -8.23
C MET A 442 1.23 -15.65 -9.62
N THR A 443 0.63 -14.56 -10.11
CA THR A 443 0.21 -14.43 -11.51
C THR A 443 0.84 -13.18 -12.09
N LEU A 444 1.75 -13.38 -13.03
CA LEU A 444 2.51 -12.32 -13.66
C LEU A 444 1.94 -12.09 -15.04
N VAL A 445 1.62 -10.84 -15.35
CA VAL A 445 0.94 -10.46 -16.57
C VAL A 445 1.76 -9.37 -17.23
N GLY A 446 2.07 -9.56 -18.51
CA GLY A 446 2.98 -8.64 -19.18
C GLY A 446 3.37 -9.06 -20.59
N ASP A 447 4.29 -8.30 -21.15
CA ASP A 447 4.91 -8.56 -22.44
C ASP A 447 6.34 -8.02 -22.43
N PRO A 448 7.37 -8.88 -22.39
CA PRO A 448 8.76 -8.44 -22.38
C PRO A 448 9.12 -7.53 -23.57
N ALA A 449 8.45 -7.69 -24.72
CA ALA A 449 8.64 -6.83 -25.90
C ALA A 449 8.11 -5.40 -25.71
N GLN A 450 7.38 -5.12 -24.63
CA GLN A 450 6.86 -3.80 -24.27
C GLN A 450 7.60 -3.14 -23.09
N THR A 451 8.76 -3.67 -22.69
CA THR A 451 9.55 -3.10 -21.59
C THR A 451 10.00 -1.68 -21.93
N SER A 452 9.62 -0.70 -21.10
CA SER A 452 9.95 0.71 -21.32
C SER A 452 10.86 1.30 -20.24
N GLU A 453 10.89 0.69 -19.04
CA GLU A 453 11.77 1.07 -17.95
C GLU A 453 13.22 0.62 -18.19
N ALA A 454 14.17 1.55 -18.00
CA ALA A 454 15.60 1.29 -18.17
C ALA A 454 16.16 0.25 -17.18
N GLY A 455 15.42 -0.05 -16.11
CA GLY A 455 15.73 -1.09 -15.13
C GLY A 455 14.85 -2.34 -15.23
N GLY A 456 13.97 -2.43 -16.24
CA GLY A 456 13.15 -3.61 -16.51
C GLY A 456 14.00 -4.78 -17.03
N VAL A 457 13.50 -6.00 -16.90
CA VAL A 457 14.26 -7.21 -17.24
C VAL A 457 13.68 -7.82 -18.52
N GLY A 458 14.53 -8.05 -19.52
CA GLY A 458 14.13 -8.39 -20.89
C GLY A 458 13.56 -9.79 -21.12
N ALA A 459 13.66 -10.71 -20.15
CA ALA A 459 13.11 -12.06 -20.26
C ALA A 459 12.59 -12.59 -18.91
N TRP A 460 11.50 -13.36 -18.95
CA TRP A 460 10.91 -13.98 -17.75
C TRP A 460 11.87 -14.91 -17.02
N ALA A 461 12.71 -15.63 -17.75
CA ALA A 461 13.71 -16.53 -17.17
C ALA A 461 14.72 -15.77 -16.30
N ASP A 462 15.14 -14.58 -16.72
CA ASP A 462 16.06 -13.74 -15.96
C ASP A 462 15.40 -13.14 -14.72
N ILE A 463 14.10 -12.80 -14.82
CA ILE A 463 13.29 -12.32 -13.70
C ILE A 463 13.12 -13.41 -12.63
N LEU A 464 12.76 -14.62 -13.06
CA LEU A 464 12.25 -15.68 -12.19
C LEU A 464 13.32 -16.67 -11.74
N GLY A 465 14.37 -16.85 -12.55
CA GLY A 465 15.47 -17.78 -12.30
C GLY A 465 16.02 -17.71 -10.86
N PRO A 466 16.33 -16.51 -10.33
CA PRO A 466 16.84 -16.37 -8.96
C PRO A 466 15.90 -16.83 -7.84
N TYR A 467 14.61 -16.99 -8.12
CA TYR A 467 13.58 -17.22 -7.11
C TYR A 467 12.89 -18.59 -7.21
N VAL A 468 12.65 -19.04 -8.44
CA VAL A 468 11.90 -20.26 -8.72
C VAL A 468 12.58 -21.15 -9.75
N GLU A 469 13.75 -20.76 -10.27
CA GLU A 469 14.47 -21.49 -11.33
C GLU A 469 13.55 -21.70 -12.54
N ASP A 470 13.25 -22.95 -12.88
CA ASP A 470 12.36 -23.36 -13.97
C ASP A 470 10.94 -23.73 -13.50
N ARG A 471 10.63 -23.57 -12.20
CA ARG A 471 9.35 -23.99 -11.59
C ARG A 471 8.25 -22.94 -11.76
N TRP A 472 7.94 -22.62 -13.01
CA TRP A 472 6.87 -21.68 -13.37
C TRP A 472 6.17 -22.12 -14.65
N GLU A 473 4.89 -21.78 -14.77
CA GLU A 473 4.09 -22.07 -15.95
C GLU A 473 4.04 -20.84 -16.86
N HIS A 474 4.25 -21.02 -18.16
CA HIS A 474 4.14 -19.97 -19.17
C HIS A 474 2.93 -20.23 -20.06
N THR A 475 2.07 -19.23 -20.22
CA THR A 475 0.95 -19.25 -21.16
C THR A 475 0.94 -17.98 -21.99
N ARG A 476 0.82 -18.12 -23.32
CA ARG A 476 0.80 -17.00 -24.27
C ARG A 476 -0.60 -16.76 -24.83
N LEU A 477 -1.06 -15.50 -24.79
CA LEU A 477 -2.27 -15.04 -25.47
C LEU A 477 -1.91 -14.55 -26.89
N GLY A 478 -2.20 -15.37 -27.89
CA GLY A 478 -1.80 -15.11 -29.28
C GLY A 478 -2.78 -14.25 -30.10
N VAL A 479 -3.98 -13.97 -29.60
CA VAL A 479 -5.04 -13.32 -30.39
C VAL A 479 -5.34 -11.92 -29.85
N ASN A 480 -5.10 -10.90 -30.67
CA ASN A 480 -5.45 -9.52 -30.40
C ASN A 480 -6.81 -9.20 -31.00
N TYR A 481 -7.75 -8.75 -30.15
CA TYR A 481 -9.07 -8.32 -30.58
C TYR A 481 -9.30 -6.81 -30.39
N ARG A 482 -8.55 -6.12 -29.52
CA ARG A 482 -8.77 -4.70 -29.22
C ARG A 482 -8.13 -3.74 -30.24
N THR A 483 -6.96 -4.08 -30.78
CA THR A 483 -6.19 -3.20 -31.68
C THR A 483 -6.37 -3.64 -33.14
N PRO A 484 -6.64 -2.74 -34.11
CA PRO A 484 -6.75 -3.11 -35.51
C PRO A 484 -5.43 -3.64 -36.09
N ALA A 485 -5.55 -4.54 -37.06
CA ALA A 485 -4.41 -5.07 -37.81
C ALA A 485 -3.55 -3.95 -38.44
N GLU A 486 -4.16 -2.89 -38.96
CA GLU A 486 -3.43 -1.80 -39.62
C GLU A 486 -2.50 -1.02 -38.68
N ILE A 487 -2.86 -0.93 -37.38
CA ILE A 487 -2.02 -0.31 -36.36
C ILE A 487 -0.94 -1.28 -35.89
N MET A 488 -1.29 -2.56 -35.72
CA MET A 488 -0.35 -3.60 -35.31
C MET A 488 0.75 -3.84 -36.34
N ASP A 489 0.45 -3.74 -37.64
CA ASP A 489 1.45 -3.85 -38.72
C ASP A 489 2.57 -2.82 -38.54
N VAL A 490 2.21 -1.57 -38.22
CA VAL A 490 3.18 -0.48 -38.00
C VAL A 490 3.95 -0.69 -36.71
N ALA A 491 3.27 -1.05 -35.62
CA ALA A 491 3.93 -1.31 -34.34
C ALA A 491 4.92 -2.49 -34.43
N ALA A 492 4.53 -3.57 -35.10
CA ALA A 492 5.38 -4.74 -35.30
C ALA A 492 6.60 -4.41 -36.17
N ALA A 493 6.46 -3.52 -37.16
CA ALA A 493 7.60 -3.07 -37.97
C ALA A 493 8.65 -2.31 -37.15
N VAL A 494 8.23 -1.56 -36.12
CA VAL A 494 9.16 -0.88 -35.20
C VAL A 494 9.97 -1.90 -34.40
N VAL A 495 9.30 -2.88 -33.79
CA VAL A 495 9.99 -3.93 -33.00
C VAL A 495 10.89 -4.79 -33.90
N ARG A 496 10.44 -5.12 -35.11
CA ARG A 496 11.22 -5.90 -36.09
C ARG A 496 12.48 -5.22 -36.59
N ALA A 497 12.60 -3.91 -36.42
CA ALA A 497 13.83 -3.20 -36.74
C ALA A 497 14.98 -3.60 -35.78
N GLU A 498 14.66 -3.98 -34.55
CA GLU A 498 15.61 -4.43 -33.54
C GLU A 498 15.63 -5.97 -33.42
N ASP A 499 14.46 -6.61 -33.45
CA ASP A 499 14.30 -8.07 -33.43
C ASP A 499 13.53 -8.57 -34.66
N PRO A 500 14.24 -8.94 -35.75
CA PRO A 500 13.61 -9.46 -36.96
C PRO A 500 12.75 -10.72 -36.76
N ALA A 501 12.97 -11.48 -35.68
CA ALA A 501 12.22 -12.69 -35.37
C ALA A 501 10.88 -12.42 -34.65
N PHE A 502 10.60 -11.18 -34.26
CA PHE A 502 9.40 -10.83 -33.51
C PHE A 502 8.10 -11.15 -34.26
N GLU A 503 7.25 -11.95 -33.61
CA GLU A 503 5.90 -12.29 -34.10
C GLU A 503 4.83 -11.58 -33.26
N PRO A 504 4.09 -10.60 -33.83
CA PRO A 504 3.01 -9.92 -33.14
C PRO A 504 1.78 -10.85 -32.97
N PRO A 505 0.90 -10.57 -32.00
CA PRO A 505 -0.35 -11.31 -31.87
C PRO A 505 -1.23 -11.16 -33.12
N GLY A 506 -1.93 -12.23 -33.49
CA GLY A 506 -2.86 -12.26 -34.61
C GLY A 506 -4.04 -11.32 -34.37
N SER A 507 -4.15 -10.27 -35.18
CA SER A 507 -5.22 -9.27 -35.05
C SER A 507 -6.48 -9.72 -35.79
N VAL A 508 -7.58 -9.89 -35.07
CA VAL A 508 -8.87 -10.32 -35.67
C VAL A 508 -9.73 -9.15 -36.14
N ARG A 509 -9.36 -7.92 -35.76
CA ARG A 509 -10.06 -6.69 -36.14
C ARG A 509 -9.31 -5.98 -37.26
N SER A 510 -10.04 -5.52 -38.26
CA SER A 510 -9.54 -4.61 -39.30
C SER A 510 -10.50 -3.44 -39.43
N THR A 511 -9.95 -2.24 -39.62
CA THR A 511 -10.73 -1.01 -39.80
C THR A 511 -10.75 -0.54 -41.25
N GLY A 512 -9.86 -1.05 -42.10
CA GLY A 512 -9.64 -0.58 -43.47
C GLY A 512 -8.95 0.79 -43.55
N VAL A 513 -8.71 1.45 -42.41
CA VAL A 513 -8.08 2.77 -42.34
C VAL A 513 -6.63 2.59 -41.92
N ARG A 514 -5.69 2.97 -42.80
CA ARG A 514 -4.26 2.94 -42.47
C ARG A 514 -3.83 4.18 -41.68
N PRO A 515 -2.91 4.04 -40.71
CA PRO A 515 -2.27 5.18 -40.07
C PRO A 515 -1.48 6.01 -41.09
N TRP A 516 -1.38 7.31 -40.83
CA TRP A 516 -0.71 8.28 -41.70
C TRP A 516 0.30 9.12 -40.91
N VAL A 517 1.24 9.70 -41.63
CA VAL A 517 2.30 10.55 -41.08
C VAL A 517 2.24 11.92 -41.73
N ARG A 518 2.37 12.98 -40.93
CA ARG A 518 2.42 14.37 -41.39
C ARG A 518 3.65 15.05 -40.82
N ALA A 519 4.52 15.58 -41.69
CA ALA A 519 5.61 16.45 -41.30
C ALA A 519 5.10 17.89 -41.15
N ALA A 520 5.59 18.62 -40.14
CA ALA A 520 5.21 20.01 -39.89
C ALA A 520 6.35 20.76 -39.20
N ASP A 521 6.59 22.02 -39.60
CA ASP A 521 7.58 22.89 -38.97
C ASP A 521 7.06 23.44 -37.62
N ASP A 522 5.77 23.80 -37.55
CA ASP A 522 5.06 24.13 -36.29
C ASP A 522 4.31 22.89 -35.78
N LEU A 523 5.02 22.00 -35.09
CA LEU A 523 4.44 20.78 -34.52
C LEU A 523 3.28 21.08 -33.54
N PRO A 524 3.38 22.04 -32.60
CA PRO A 524 2.25 22.42 -31.75
C PRO A 524 1.02 22.93 -32.51
N GLY A 525 1.20 23.72 -33.57
CA GLY A 525 0.11 24.17 -34.43
C GLY A 525 -0.57 23.00 -35.14
N ALA A 526 0.22 22.14 -35.80
CA ALA A 526 -0.30 20.99 -36.53
C ALA A 526 -1.05 19.99 -35.63
N VAL A 527 -0.59 19.80 -34.38
CA VAL A 527 -1.31 18.96 -33.40
C VAL A 527 -2.63 19.60 -32.99
N ALA A 528 -2.68 20.93 -32.78
CA ALA A 528 -3.92 21.61 -32.44
C ALA A 528 -4.97 21.49 -33.56
N ASP A 529 -4.55 21.66 -34.81
CA ASP A 529 -5.41 21.48 -35.98
C ASP A 529 -5.92 20.04 -36.08
N ALA A 530 -5.05 19.05 -35.92
CA ALA A 530 -5.43 17.64 -35.94
C ALA A 530 -6.39 17.27 -34.80
N VAL A 531 -6.18 17.81 -33.59
CA VAL A 531 -7.11 17.60 -32.46
C VAL A 531 -8.47 18.21 -32.76
N ALA A 532 -8.52 19.42 -33.33
CA ALA A 532 -9.79 20.07 -33.69
C ALA A 532 -10.54 19.30 -34.78
N GLU A 533 -9.82 18.70 -35.74
CA GLU A 533 -10.39 17.91 -36.83
C GLU A 533 -10.87 16.52 -36.37
N LEU A 534 -10.09 15.85 -35.51
CA LEU A 534 -10.30 14.43 -35.17
C LEU A 534 -11.03 14.20 -33.85
N LEU A 535 -11.35 15.25 -33.09
CA LEU A 535 -12.06 15.11 -31.82
C LEU A 535 -13.44 14.47 -32.09
N PRO A 536 -13.69 13.24 -31.60
CA PRO A 536 -14.94 12.56 -31.89
C PRO A 536 -16.09 13.13 -31.05
N GLU A 537 -17.32 13.00 -31.54
CA GLU A 537 -18.54 13.33 -30.77
C GLU A 537 -18.65 12.45 -29.51
N GLU A 538 -18.24 11.18 -29.62
CA GLU A 538 -18.19 10.20 -28.55
C GLU A 538 -16.82 9.51 -28.51
N GLY A 539 -16.27 9.32 -27.30
CA GLY A 539 -14.98 8.64 -27.11
C GLY A 539 -13.90 9.55 -26.52
N ARG A 540 -12.65 9.09 -26.60
CA ARG A 540 -11.48 9.79 -26.05
C ARG A 540 -10.41 9.94 -27.13
N LEU A 541 -9.86 11.15 -27.24
CA LEU A 541 -8.67 11.44 -28.04
C LEU A 541 -7.54 11.83 -27.09
N ALA A 542 -6.42 11.10 -27.17
CA ALA A 542 -5.23 11.35 -26.36
C ALA A 542 -4.05 11.71 -27.28
N VAL A 543 -3.23 12.66 -26.83
CA VAL A 543 -1.99 13.06 -27.52
C VAL A 543 -0.81 12.59 -26.66
N ILE A 544 0.09 11.82 -27.27
CA ILE A 544 1.31 11.30 -26.64
C ILE A 544 2.50 12.08 -27.19
N ALA A 545 3.35 12.60 -26.30
CA ALA A 545 4.53 13.37 -26.69
C ALA A 545 5.62 13.29 -25.60
N PRO A 546 6.90 13.55 -25.95
CA PRO A 546 7.98 13.73 -24.97
C PRO A 546 7.65 14.84 -23.97
N ARG A 547 8.10 14.69 -22.72
CA ARG A 547 7.77 15.60 -21.61
C ARG A 547 8.16 17.06 -21.88
N ALA A 548 9.26 17.28 -22.59
CA ALA A 548 9.73 18.61 -22.99
C ALA A 548 8.70 19.36 -23.87
N SER A 549 7.93 18.62 -24.69
CA SER A 549 6.94 19.18 -25.61
C SER A 549 5.59 19.47 -24.95
N HIS A 550 5.32 18.90 -23.77
CA HIS A 550 4.01 18.99 -23.11
C HIS A 550 3.56 20.44 -22.87
N ARG A 551 4.47 21.31 -22.44
CA ARG A 551 4.14 22.71 -22.16
C ARG A 551 3.75 23.48 -23.43
N ALA A 552 4.46 23.23 -24.53
CA ALA A 552 4.19 23.88 -25.82
C ALA A 552 2.85 23.39 -26.42
N LEU A 553 2.59 22.08 -26.34
CA LEU A 553 1.34 21.47 -26.81
C LEU A 553 0.14 21.93 -25.99
N ALA A 554 0.23 21.87 -24.65
CA ALA A 554 -0.86 22.26 -23.77
C ALA A 554 -1.23 23.75 -23.89
N ALA A 555 -0.28 24.61 -24.28
CA ALA A 555 -0.56 26.02 -24.52
C ALA A 555 -1.43 26.28 -25.77
N ARG A 556 -1.50 25.32 -26.70
CA ARG A 556 -2.30 25.41 -27.94
C ARG A 556 -3.60 24.61 -27.90
N LEU A 557 -3.79 23.78 -26.88
CA LEU A 557 -4.94 22.89 -26.74
C LEU A 557 -5.86 23.35 -25.61
N ASP A 558 -7.12 23.63 -25.93
CA ASP A 558 -8.11 24.05 -24.93
C ASP A 558 -8.52 22.91 -23.99
N GLY A 559 -8.46 23.15 -22.68
CA GLY A 559 -8.92 22.20 -21.67
C GLY A 559 -8.00 20.99 -21.43
N VAL A 560 -6.79 20.99 -22.00
CA VAL A 560 -5.77 19.95 -21.80
C VAL A 560 -4.80 20.40 -20.70
N THR A 561 -4.59 19.55 -19.68
CA THR A 561 -3.57 19.80 -18.64
C THR A 561 -2.45 18.78 -18.80
N ALA A 562 -1.23 19.25 -19.04
CA ALA A 562 -0.05 18.40 -19.14
C ALA A 562 0.21 17.63 -17.83
N GLY A 563 0.47 16.32 -17.93
CA GLY A 563 1.09 15.54 -16.86
C GLY A 563 0.23 15.20 -15.62
N ARG A 564 -1.09 15.42 -15.65
CA ARG A 564 -1.98 14.82 -14.64
C ARG A 564 -2.48 13.48 -15.16
N SER A 565 -2.24 12.42 -14.37
CA SER A 565 -2.91 11.13 -14.54
C SER A 565 -4.41 11.34 -14.70
N LEU A 566 -5.01 10.67 -15.68
CA LEU A 566 -6.43 10.77 -16.04
C LEU A 566 -7.31 10.63 -14.79
N ILE A 567 -7.85 11.76 -14.28
CA ILE A 567 -8.92 11.73 -13.29
C ILE A 567 -10.21 11.63 -14.09
N TRP A 568 -10.90 10.49 -13.95
CA TRP A 568 -12.23 10.27 -14.51
C TRP A 568 -13.21 11.32 -13.96
N ARG A 569 -13.51 12.33 -14.78
CA ARG A 569 -14.69 13.19 -14.57
C ARG A 569 -15.61 12.99 -15.76
N ARG A 570 -16.77 12.38 -15.51
CA ARG A 570 -17.92 12.47 -16.42
C ARG A 570 -18.21 13.96 -16.65
N ARG A 571 -18.05 14.43 -17.88
CA ARG A 571 -18.74 15.65 -18.32
C ARG A 571 -20.20 15.26 -18.54
N SER A 572 -21.05 15.51 -17.55
CA SER A 572 -22.48 15.61 -17.78
C SER A 572 -22.73 16.83 -18.69
N SER A 573 -23.18 16.55 -19.90
CA SER A 573 -23.65 17.53 -20.87
C SER A 573 -24.82 18.33 -20.31
N CYS A 574 -24.64 19.63 -20.12
CA CYS A 574 -25.72 20.60 -20.24
C CYS A 574 -25.16 21.90 -20.80
N SER A 575 -25.36 22.10 -22.10
CA SER A 575 -25.06 23.34 -22.79
C SER A 575 -26.10 24.41 -22.44
N THR A 576 -25.65 25.60 -22.07
CA THR A 576 -26.38 26.82 -22.43
C THR A 576 -25.37 27.92 -22.77
N ARG A 577 -25.31 28.26 -24.06
CA ARG A 577 -24.62 29.45 -24.58
C ARG A 577 -25.24 30.70 -23.97
N VAL A 578 -24.43 31.56 -23.36
CA VAL A 578 -24.70 33.00 -23.33
C VAL A 578 -23.46 33.73 -23.83
N ARG A 579 -23.54 34.25 -25.06
CA ARG A 579 -22.63 35.28 -25.57
C ARG A 579 -22.81 36.55 -24.73
N ARG A 580 -21.71 37.15 -24.27
CA ARG A 580 -21.62 38.62 -24.09
C ARG A 580 -20.17 39.09 -24.21
N ARG A 581 -20.08 40.32 -24.74
CA ARG A 581 -18.95 40.97 -25.41
C ARG A 581 -17.90 41.49 -24.41
N GLY A 582 -16.72 41.82 -24.96
CA GLY A 582 -15.50 42.19 -24.25
C GLY A 582 -15.61 43.28 -23.19
N TRP A 583 -14.67 43.26 -22.24
CA TRP A 583 -13.63 44.29 -22.08
C TRP A 583 -12.52 43.78 -21.13
N SER A 584 -11.40 44.48 -21.21
CA SER A 584 -10.04 44.33 -20.70
C SER A 584 -9.78 43.75 -19.30
N SER A 585 -8.68 42.98 -19.23
CA SER A 585 -7.67 42.85 -18.16
C SER A 585 -8.07 43.20 -16.71
N THR A 586 -8.01 42.19 -15.83
CA THR A 586 -7.26 42.15 -14.56
C THR A 586 -7.83 41.01 -13.71
N ARG A 587 -6.95 40.14 -13.20
CA ARG A 587 -7.34 39.00 -12.36
C ARG A 587 -7.91 39.50 -11.02
N CYS A 588 -9.21 39.27 -10.79
CA CYS A 588 -9.83 39.27 -9.47
C CYS A 588 -11.02 38.32 -9.49
N TRP A 589 -10.95 37.24 -8.70
CA TRP A 589 -12.11 36.40 -8.41
C TRP A 589 -12.96 37.12 -7.36
N SER A 590 -14.03 37.79 -7.80
CA SER A 590 -15.10 38.26 -6.94
C SER A 590 -16.31 37.33 -7.09
N TRP A 591 -16.69 36.67 -6.00
CA TRP A 591 -18.00 36.03 -5.83
C TRP A 591 -18.87 36.96 -4.99
N SER A 592 -19.95 37.50 -5.55
CA SER A 592 -21.09 37.95 -4.74
C SER A 592 -22.38 38.09 -5.55
N ARG A 593 -23.38 37.28 -5.19
CA ARG A 593 -24.74 37.67 -4.75
C ARG A 593 -25.51 36.38 -4.42
N GLY A 594 -26.07 36.18 -3.22
CA GLY A 594 -26.22 37.12 -2.12
C GLY A 594 -26.63 36.47 -0.79
N GLY A 595 -26.87 37.34 0.19
CA GLY A 595 -27.49 37.00 1.46
C GLY A 595 -26.61 37.25 2.68
N THR A 596 -26.67 38.48 3.21
CA THR A 596 -26.33 38.89 4.59
C THR A 596 -24.90 38.63 5.11
N GLY A 597 -24.07 39.67 5.04
CA GLY A 597 -22.74 39.71 5.64
C GLY A 597 -22.73 40.10 7.12
N ARG A 598 -21.87 39.42 7.88
CA ARG A 598 -21.05 40.01 8.95
C ARG A 598 -19.66 39.39 8.84
N VAL A 599 -18.70 40.22 8.46
CA VAL A 599 -17.26 39.90 8.45
C VAL A 599 -16.69 40.30 9.79
N ILE A 600 -16.10 39.36 10.53
CA ILE A 600 -15.22 39.66 11.67
C ILE A 600 -13.81 39.26 11.21
N CYS A 601 -12.94 40.26 11.06
CA CYS A 601 -11.52 40.06 10.82
C CYS A 601 -10.82 39.72 12.15
N MET A 602 -9.98 38.67 12.16
CA MET A 602 -8.93 38.52 13.18
C MET A 602 -7.59 38.28 12.49
N SER A 603 -6.75 39.31 12.52
CA SER A 603 -5.31 39.24 12.33
C SER A 603 -4.66 38.54 13.53
N ARG A 604 -3.72 37.62 13.30
CA ARG A 604 -2.88 37.05 14.36
C ARG A 604 -1.41 37.11 13.99
N SER A 605 -0.64 37.76 14.85
CA SER A 605 0.76 37.48 15.23
C SER A 605 1.06 38.33 16.50
N PRO A 606 2.10 38.04 17.29
CA PRO A 606 2.31 36.86 18.14
C PRO A 606 2.58 37.24 19.63
N GLY A 607 2.43 36.33 20.59
CA GLY A 607 2.90 36.56 21.98
C GLY A 607 2.34 35.64 23.09
N ARG A 608 3.16 34.66 23.51
CA ARG A 608 3.35 33.95 24.82
C ARG A 608 2.64 34.50 26.11
N PRO A 609 2.62 33.75 27.26
CA PRO A 609 2.03 32.43 27.58
C PRO A 609 1.27 32.50 28.95
N SER A 610 1.08 31.36 29.65
CA SER A 610 0.42 31.15 30.98
C SER A 610 -1.09 30.90 30.91
N GLY A 611 -1.72 30.02 31.68
CA GLY A 611 -1.30 29.12 32.75
C GLY A 611 -2.52 28.25 33.10
N SER A 612 -2.25 27.06 33.62
CA SER A 612 -3.20 26.04 34.07
C SER A 612 -4.22 26.52 35.12
N ALA A 613 -5.48 26.05 35.05
CA ALA A 613 -6.27 25.69 36.23
C ALA A 613 -7.53 24.89 35.86
N PHE A 614 -7.60 23.68 36.41
CA PHE A 614 -8.80 22.86 36.60
C PHE A 614 -9.75 23.52 37.62
N CYS A 615 -11.07 23.39 37.45
CA CYS A 615 -11.99 23.14 38.57
C CYS A 615 -13.40 22.70 38.12
N THR A 616 -13.88 21.64 38.76
CA THR A 616 -15.18 20.95 38.69
C THR A 616 -16.34 21.74 39.31
N PRO A 617 -17.63 21.48 38.94
CA PRO A 617 -18.77 22.20 39.48
C PRO A 617 -19.52 21.43 40.59
N SER A 618 -19.92 22.16 41.65
CA SER A 618 -20.88 21.73 42.67
C SER A 618 -22.11 22.66 42.71
N ARG A 619 -23.28 22.02 42.64
CA ARG A 619 -24.63 22.36 43.14
C ARG A 619 -24.91 23.78 43.68
N CYS A 620 -25.97 24.46 43.20
CA CYS A 620 -27.36 24.39 43.73
C CYS A 620 -28.24 25.64 43.42
N ARG A 621 -29.46 25.34 42.94
CA ARG A 621 -30.79 25.91 43.32
C ARG A 621 -31.23 27.36 42.98
N ARG A 622 -32.21 27.36 42.07
CA ARG A 622 -33.57 27.98 42.11
C ARG A 622 -33.73 29.50 42.10
N GLY A 623 -34.29 29.98 40.98
CA GLY A 623 -35.59 30.66 40.99
C GLY A 623 -35.66 32.04 40.32
N TRP A 624 -36.30 32.07 39.14
CA TRP A 624 -37.38 32.99 38.69
C TRP A 624 -37.29 33.27 37.18
N TRP A 625 -38.45 33.18 36.52
CA TRP A 625 -38.64 33.13 35.08
C TRP A 625 -38.58 34.51 34.40
N THR A 626 -37.92 34.61 33.24
CA THR A 626 -38.46 35.31 32.06
C THR A 626 -37.73 34.89 30.76
N ARG A 627 -38.50 34.74 29.69
CA ARG A 627 -38.18 34.16 28.37
C ARG A 627 -37.06 34.87 27.60
N CYS A 628 -36.23 34.11 26.88
CA CYS A 628 -36.18 34.23 25.42
C CYS A 628 -35.58 32.97 24.75
N SER A 629 -36.24 32.56 23.69
CA SER A 629 -36.09 31.35 22.88
C SER A 629 -34.80 31.30 22.05
N GLY A 630 -34.13 30.15 22.05
CA GLY A 630 -33.04 29.83 21.12
C GLY A 630 -32.61 28.37 21.29
N CYS A 631 -33.00 27.55 20.32
CA CYS A 631 -32.89 26.10 20.29
C CYS A 631 -31.47 25.56 20.43
N GLY A 632 -31.33 24.54 21.27
CA GLY A 632 -30.32 23.50 21.17
C GLY A 632 -30.85 22.25 21.85
N TRP A 633 -30.95 21.14 21.13
CA TRP A 633 -30.98 19.81 21.76
C TRP A 633 -30.20 18.80 20.94
N VAL A 634 -29.55 17.96 21.71
CA VAL A 634 -28.55 16.95 21.43
C VAL A 634 -29.19 15.59 21.78
N VAL A 635 -29.07 14.64 20.84
CA VAL A 635 -28.83 13.18 21.01
C VAL A 635 -29.94 12.22 21.51
N ALA A 636 -29.84 11.00 20.94
CA ALA A 636 -30.25 9.67 21.41
C ALA A 636 -31.48 9.02 20.72
N GLY A 637 -31.26 7.90 20.01
CA GLY A 637 -32.27 6.88 19.71
C GLY A 637 -32.39 5.85 20.85
N PRO A 638 -32.92 4.62 20.66
CA PRO A 638 -33.66 4.05 19.53
C PRO A 638 -34.98 3.32 19.93
N ALA A 639 -35.63 2.70 18.93
CA ALA A 639 -36.48 1.49 18.98
C ALA A 639 -38.03 1.60 18.98
N ARG A 640 -38.59 0.76 18.09
CA ARG A 640 -39.95 0.15 18.01
C ARG A 640 -41.15 1.05 17.69
N ALA A 641 -41.81 0.81 16.55
CA ALA A 641 -43.07 0.04 16.51
C ALA A 641 -43.80 0.13 15.15
N ALA A 642 -44.47 -0.99 14.84
CA ALA A 642 -45.79 -1.12 14.21
C ALA A 642 -46.00 -0.81 12.71
N VAL A 643 -46.23 -1.92 12.00
CA VAL A 643 -47.12 -2.05 10.85
C VAL A 643 -48.54 -1.60 11.21
N ALA A 644 -49.14 -0.73 10.40
CA ALA A 644 -50.60 -0.67 10.19
C ALA A 644 -50.88 -0.12 8.79
N ALA A 645 -51.53 -0.96 7.98
CA ALA A 645 -52.08 -0.62 6.67
C ALA A 645 -53.20 0.43 6.79
N TRP A 646 -53.59 1.06 5.68
CA TRP A 646 -55.00 1.12 5.25
C TRP A 646 -55.06 1.44 3.73
N ARG A 647 -55.96 0.71 3.07
CA ARG A 647 -56.25 0.69 1.62
C ARG A 647 -57.11 1.90 1.20
N CYS A 648 -57.07 2.27 -0.08
CA CYS A 648 -58.18 2.08 -1.05
C CYS A 648 -58.15 3.08 -2.22
N GLY A 649 -58.08 2.55 -3.44
CA GLY A 649 -59.04 2.89 -4.51
C GLY A 649 -58.67 4.01 -5.50
N PRO A 650 -59.28 4.02 -6.70
CA PRO A 650 -58.56 4.15 -7.97
C PRO A 650 -58.85 5.43 -8.79
N ALA A 651 -58.17 5.50 -9.94
CA ALA A 651 -58.14 6.53 -11.01
C ALA A 651 -59.52 7.05 -11.50
N PRO A 652 -59.56 8.10 -12.35
CA PRO A 652 -59.50 7.84 -13.80
C PRO A 652 -58.86 8.93 -14.72
N LEU A 653 -58.33 8.44 -15.86
CA LEU A 653 -58.47 8.89 -17.27
C LEU A 653 -58.56 10.40 -17.62
N GLY A 654 -57.77 10.83 -18.61
CA GLY A 654 -58.15 12.02 -19.42
C GLY A 654 -57.09 12.68 -20.32
N VAL A 655 -56.84 12.10 -21.49
CA VAL A 655 -56.84 12.77 -22.81
C VAL A 655 -55.85 13.94 -23.13
N LEU A 656 -54.97 13.68 -24.11
CA LEU A 656 -54.23 14.63 -24.97
C LEU A 656 -55.17 15.63 -25.70
N PRO A 657 -54.74 16.88 -26.02
CA PRO A 657 -54.16 17.09 -27.36
C PRO A 657 -53.07 18.20 -27.47
N VAL A 658 -52.19 17.99 -28.45
CA VAL A 658 -51.32 18.94 -29.19
C VAL A 658 -52.21 19.84 -30.12
N PRO A 659 -51.80 20.92 -30.83
CA PRO A 659 -50.58 21.76 -30.87
C PRO A 659 -50.84 23.29 -30.75
N ARG A 660 -49.76 24.08 -30.63
CA ARG A 660 -49.37 25.12 -31.61
C ARG A 660 -47.93 25.56 -31.40
#